data_AF-A0A7D8UJA0-F1
#
_entry.id   AF-A0A7D8UJA0-F1
#
_cell.length_a   1.000
_cell.length_b   1.000
_cell.length_c   1.000
_cell.angle_alpha   90.00
_cell.angle_beta   90.00
_cell.angle_gamma   90.00
#
_symmetry.space_group_name_H-M   'P 1'
#
loop_
_entity.id
_entity.type
_entity.pdbx_description
1 polymer ?
#
loop_
_entity_poly.entity_id
_entity_poly.type
_entity_poly.pdbx_seq_one_letter_code
_entity_poly.pdbx_strand_id
1 'polypeptide(L)'
;MTTLRKACGNCTASKRKCIVQLPKCIRCTQKGLECRYDLQPLSAATGQAEPAPHFSFNPSNCDSPGYCIMKTLRFRAPDIDPAICRPGHGDALEVLRLGFRSVPVLARAGKPAVFVHPKLQSSVDKHFVAGPGEVGEGGVGCGSFKRLVEMNVKAVPVKEALAALQALLVYLAASFFSSSQTEQGDENTERFLPVLSEWTQALLAAGPTATKMPGRNQSPWQDWLFGESIRRTIIMSYVLALALAGFQYGYCSNWLFVESLPFDRRAGLWMAESPQAWIAAAGARTGDEVGQQLNSLHEFAESLHVSPRVDHNFQKPLLVVLGATGTQGGSVLSYFLSLVPPPYALRGITRDPSSAKSVSLASLGVEMVAGHFDDPSSLDAAFKGASAIFSVTDFWQSFANPSLRDKASASSQSIGVICRENEAQQNRNIIDAAAKVTTLERLVFSGLPSPNKLSAGKYAHVYHFDGKGMAEDYGRSAHPKLWEKTNVLYAGYYLENYFGATGHLFRPRMNKAEDTLILSVAEPLATTLLPMYSAVTGTGNLVQALLRAAPGKRVIGVNQWLSLQDFARILAREIGKKIEFVDRNPSFDLGDPDVEKDYADMMGFCIEFGYDGGKVDKSIVQPADLGVSVHLESVEEWCKKQDWEKVLQVD
;
A
#
# COMPACT_ATOMS: atom_id res chain seq x y z
N MET A 1 11.66 -31.01 -23.20
CA MET A 1 11.52 -32.30 -23.90
C MET A 1 10.10 -32.41 -24.43
N THR A 2 9.95 -32.65 -25.73
CA THR A 2 8.69 -32.63 -26.49
C THR A 2 7.79 -33.81 -26.17
N THR A 3 6.69 -33.57 -25.47
CA THR A 3 5.63 -34.57 -25.23
C THR A 3 4.81 -34.76 -26.51
N LEU A 4 4.91 -35.98 -27.04
CA LEU A 4 4.29 -36.53 -28.25
C LEU A 4 2.80 -36.14 -28.42
N ARG A 5 2.44 -35.39 -29.47
CA ARG A 5 1.03 -35.27 -29.90
C ARG A 5 0.57 -36.60 -30.51
N LYS A 6 -0.30 -37.35 -29.80
CA LYS A 6 -0.87 -38.62 -30.29
C LYS A 6 -2.01 -38.37 -31.29
N ALA A 7 -2.02 -39.14 -32.38
CA ALA A 7 -3.07 -39.15 -33.41
C ALA A 7 -4.41 -39.72 -32.86
N CYS A 8 -5.55 -39.37 -33.48
CA CYS A 8 -6.84 -39.99 -33.12
C CYS A 8 -6.86 -41.50 -33.47
N GLY A 9 -7.64 -42.30 -32.76
CA GLY A 9 -7.66 -43.77 -32.90
C GLY A 9 -7.90 -44.23 -34.35
N ASN A 10 -8.78 -43.54 -35.08
CA ASN A 10 -9.05 -43.87 -36.49
C ASN A 10 -7.87 -43.57 -37.43
N CYS A 11 -7.13 -42.49 -37.17
CA CYS A 11 -5.90 -42.19 -37.90
C CYS A 11 -4.75 -43.12 -37.51
N THR A 12 -4.65 -43.50 -36.23
CA THR A 12 -3.68 -44.47 -35.72
C THR A 12 -3.88 -45.84 -36.34
N ALA A 13 -5.11 -46.38 -36.29
CA ALA A 13 -5.45 -47.69 -36.86
C ALA A 13 -5.21 -47.77 -38.37
N SER A 14 -5.50 -46.67 -39.08
CA SER A 14 -5.26 -46.59 -40.53
C SER A 14 -3.85 -46.14 -40.92
N LYS A 15 -2.94 -45.94 -39.94
CA LYS A 15 -1.57 -45.44 -40.14
C LYS A 15 -1.50 -44.15 -40.98
N ARG A 16 -2.46 -43.24 -40.80
CA ARG A 16 -2.53 -41.95 -41.49
C ARG A 16 -2.19 -40.79 -40.55
N LYS A 17 -1.58 -39.73 -41.09
CA LYS A 17 -1.26 -38.52 -40.33
C LYS A 17 -2.55 -37.89 -39.81
N CYS A 18 -2.61 -37.67 -38.50
CA CYS A 18 -3.70 -36.96 -37.85
C CYS A 18 -3.30 -35.49 -37.65
N ILE A 19 -4.07 -34.58 -38.24
CA ILE A 19 -3.97 -33.15 -37.94
C ILE A 19 -4.98 -32.86 -36.84
N VAL A 20 -4.48 -32.65 -35.63
CA VAL A 20 -5.30 -32.52 -34.42
C VAL A 20 -6.18 -31.27 -34.52
N GLN A 21 -7.49 -31.48 -34.45
CA GLN A 21 -8.52 -30.46 -34.35
C GLN A 21 -9.68 -31.03 -33.52
N LEU A 22 -10.25 -30.22 -32.63
CA LEU A 22 -11.42 -30.58 -31.82
C LEU A 22 -12.70 -30.05 -32.48
N PRO A 23 -13.81 -30.82 -32.52
CA PRO A 23 -13.98 -32.16 -31.94
C PRO A 23 -13.49 -33.32 -32.84
N LYS A 24 -13.30 -33.10 -34.15
CA LYS A 24 -12.82 -34.13 -35.10
C LYS A 24 -11.61 -33.64 -35.90
N CYS A 25 -10.65 -34.53 -36.18
CA CYS A 25 -9.54 -34.22 -37.08
C CYS A 25 -10.04 -34.01 -38.51
N ILE A 26 -9.31 -33.22 -39.30
CA ILE A 26 -9.68 -32.85 -40.68
C ILE A 26 -10.06 -34.08 -41.52
N ARG A 27 -9.25 -35.14 -41.45
CA ARG A 27 -9.49 -36.38 -42.21
C ARG A 27 -10.79 -37.06 -41.79
N CYS A 28 -11.03 -37.21 -40.49
CA CYS A 28 -12.23 -37.87 -40.01
C CYS A 28 -13.49 -37.05 -40.34
N THR A 29 -13.41 -35.72 -40.32
CA THR A 29 -14.50 -34.85 -40.78
C THR A 29 -14.82 -35.08 -42.26
N GLN A 30 -13.80 -35.05 -43.12
CA GLN A 30 -13.98 -35.22 -44.58
C GLN A 30 -14.51 -36.61 -44.96
N LYS A 31 -14.13 -37.64 -44.19
CA LYS A 31 -14.52 -39.03 -44.45
C LYS A 31 -15.77 -39.47 -43.69
N GLY A 32 -16.39 -38.58 -42.92
CA GLY A 32 -17.54 -38.91 -42.06
C GLY A 32 -17.21 -39.94 -40.97
N LEU A 33 -15.95 -40.08 -40.59
CA LEU A 33 -15.49 -41.07 -39.60
C LEU A 33 -15.65 -40.56 -38.17
N GLU A 34 -15.83 -41.48 -37.24
CA GLU A 34 -15.78 -41.18 -35.82
C GLU A 34 -14.33 -40.85 -35.40
N CYS A 35 -14.13 -39.70 -34.74
CA CYS A 35 -12.80 -39.25 -34.34
C CYS A 35 -12.71 -39.25 -32.82
N ARG A 36 -12.06 -40.27 -32.23
CA ARG A 36 -11.74 -40.30 -30.80
C ARG A 36 -10.25 -40.11 -30.60
N TYR A 37 -9.88 -39.16 -29.74
CA TYR A 37 -8.52 -39.05 -29.22
C TYR A 37 -8.47 -39.77 -27.88
N ASP A 38 -7.40 -40.53 -27.62
CA ASP A 38 -7.22 -41.27 -26.35
C ASP A 38 -6.98 -40.34 -25.14
N LEU A 39 -7.06 -39.02 -25.32
CA LEU A 39 -7.07 -38.00 -24.27
C LEU A 39 -8.48 -37.42 -24.11
N GLN A 40 -9.50 -38.27 -23.94
CA GLN A 40 -10.79 -37.78 -23.47
C GLN A 40 -10.60 -37.33 -22.01
N PRO A 41 -10.99 -36.09 -21.63
CA PRO A 41 -11.33 -35.82 -20.24
C PRO A 41 -12.38 -36.84 -19.85
N LEU A 42 -12.38 -37.32 -18.60
CA LEU A 42 -13.47 -38.12 -18.04
C LEU A 42 -14.78 -37.37 -18.27
N SER A 43 -15.44 -37.63 -19.40
CA SER A 43 -16.81 -37.23 -19.64
C SER A 43 -17.60 -38.08 -18.67
N ALA A 44 -18.03 -37.45 -17.58
CA ALA A 44 -18.99 -38.04 -16.65
C ALA A 44 -20.05 -38.75 -17.48
N ALA A 45 -20.22 -40.04 -17.22
CA ALA A 45 -21.37 -40.75 -17.72
C ALA A 45 -22.60 -39.91 -17.41
N THR A 46 -23.55 -39.86 -18.34
CA THR A 46 -24.92 -39.38 -18.11
C THR A 46 -25.63 -40.34 -17.15
N GLY A 47 -25.08 -40.48 -15.95
CA GLY A 47 -25.80 -40.92 -14.76
C GLY A 47 -26.61 -39.74 -14.26
N GLN A 48 -27.72 -40.03 -13.59
CA GLN A 48 -28.44 -39.03 -12.79
C GLN A 48 -27.43 -38.22 -12.00
N ALA A 49 -27.58 -36.89 -11.99
CA ALA A 49 -26.71 -36.02 -11.21
C ALA A 49 -26.62 -36.59 -9.80
N GLU A 50 -25.47 -37.16 -9.45
CA GLU A 50 -25.22 -37.52 -8.07
C GLU A 50 -25.45 -36.24 -7.25
N PRO A 51 -26.22 -36.31 -6.15
CA PRO A 51 -26.42 -35.13 -5.32
C PRO A 51 -25.06 -34.55 -4.98
N ALA A 52 -24.90 -33.24 -5.21
CA ALA A 52 -23.64 -32.56 -4.94
C ALA A 52 -23.16 -32.95 -3.53
N PRO A 53 -21.91 -33.39 -3.37
CA PRO A 53 -21.41 -33.85 -2.08
C PRO A 53 -21.67 -32.78 -1.02
N HIS A 54 -22.42 -33.14 0.02
CA HIS A 54 -22.84 -32.23 1.08
C HIS A 54 -21.69 -32.03 2.07
N PHE A 55 -20.76 -31.11 1.76
CA PHE A 55 -19.67 -30.76 2.67
C PHE A 55 -20.22 -29.83 3.77
N SER A 56 -20.61 -30.42 4.91
CA SER A 56 -20.98 -29.67 6.09
C SER A 56 -19.74 -29.10 6.79
N PHE A 57 -19.90 -27.96 7.46
CA PHE A 57 -18.90 -27.43 8.40
C PHE A 57 -18.88 -28.18 9.74
N ASN A 58 -19.54 -29.33 9.88
CA ASN A 58 -19.67 -30.03 11.15
C ASN A 58 -18.43 -30.93 11.41
N PRO A 59 -17.61 -30.65 12.44
CA PRO A 59 -16.45 -31.48 12.78
C PRO A 59 -16.81 -32.85 13.36
N SER A 60 -18.06 -33.06 13.83
CA SER A 60 -18.44 -34.26 14.59
C SER A 60 -18.78 -35.52 13.77
N ASN A 61 -18.71 -35.46 12.44
CA ASN A 61 -19.23 -36.52 11.57
C ASN A 61 -18.16 -37.33 10.83
N CYS A 62 -16.86 -37.07 11.06
CA CYS A 62 -15.81 -37.63 10.21
C CYS A 62 -14.81 -38.47 11.01
N ASP A 63 -14.84 -39.78 10.80
CA ASP A 63 -13.79 -40.76 11.20
C ASP A 63 -12.44 -40.54 10.46
N SER A 64 -12.22 -39.36 9.90
CA SER A 64 -11.01 -38.97 9.18
C SER A 64 -10.04 -38.31 10.15
N PRO A 65 -8.75 -38.72 10.19
CA PRO A 65 -7.75 -38.02 10.98
C PRO A 65 -7.69 -36.54 10.53
N GLY A 66 -8.04 -35.63 11.44
CA GLY A 66 -8.04 -34.19 11.19
C GLY A 66 -6.66 -33.69 10.79
N TYR A 67 -6.61 -32.75 9.84
CA TYR A 67 -5.36 -32.12 9.38
C TYR A 67 -5.32 -30.67 9.83
N CYS A 68 -4.15 -30.16 10.19
CA CYS A 68 -3.98 -28.76 10.57
C CYS A 68 -3.97 -27.86 9.32
N ILE A 69 -4.91 -26.92 9.26
CA ILE A 69 -5.01 -25.87 8.22
C ILE A 69 -3.69 -25.08 8.01
N MET A 70 -2.82 -25.04 9.02
CA MET A 70 -1.65 -24.16 9.02
C MET A 70 -0.40 -24.79 8.40
N LYS A 71 -0.46 -26.07 7.99
CA LYS A 71 0.68 -26.76 7.38
C LYS A 71 1.05 -26.24 5.97
N THR A 72 0.11 -25.56 5.34
CA THR A 72 0.09 -25.15 3.92
C THR A 72 0.04 -23.64 3.78
N LEU A 73 -0.41 -22.93 4.82
CA LEU A 73 -0.29 -21.49 4.97
C LEU A 73 1.01 -21.17 5.73
N ARG A 74 2.13 -20.94 5.04
CA ARG A 74 3.44 -20.58 5.66
C ARG A 74 3.47 -19.18 6.33
N PHE A 75 2.40 -18.77 7.00
CA PHE A 75 2.39 -17.59 7.85
C PHE A 75 2.88 -17.91 9.29
N ARG A 76 3.93 -18.73 9.47
CA ARG A 76 4.42 -19.10 10.83
C ARG A 76 5.93 -19.26 11.00
N ALA A 77 6.33 -19.08 12.26
CA ALA A 77 7.65 -19.31 12.84
C ALA A 77 8.02 -20.82 12.89
N PRO A 78 9.32 -21.17 12.87
CA PRO A 78 9.82 -22.54 12.65
C PRO A 78 9.65 -23.53 13.83
N ASP A 79 9.08 -23.11 14.95
CA ASP A 79 9.01 -23.86 16.21
C ASP A 79 7.66 -24.54 16.48
N ILE A 80 6.68 -24.43 15.57
CA ILE A 80 5.34 -25.03 15.74
C ILE A 80 5.19 -26.26 14.83
N ASP A 81 4.99 -27.42 15.47
CA ASP A 81 4.66 -28.67 14.78
C ASP A 81 3.32 -28.52 14.02
N PRO A 82 3.32 -28.66 12.69
CA PRO A 82 2.13 -28.49 11.86
C PRO A 82 1.12 -29.64 12.01
N ALA A 83 1.30 -30.58 12.92
CA ALA A 83 0.30 -31.59 13.25
C ALA A 83 -0.76 -31.09 14.26
N ILE A 84 -0.51 -30.01 15.02
CA ILE A 84 -1.38 -29.61 16.13
C ILE A 84 -1.46 -28.08 16.25
N CYS A 85 -2.55 -27.46 15.77
CA CYS A 85 -2.97 -26.20 16.39
C CYS A 85 -3.45 -26.55 17.80
N ARG A 86 -2.86 -25.99 18.85
CA ARG A 86 -3.50 -26.10 20.17
C ARG A 86 -4.82 -25.32 20.13
N PRO A 87 -5.96 -25.87 20.59
CA PRO A 87 -7.16 -25.10 20.82
C PRO A 87 -6.84 -23.79 21.56
N GLY A 88 -7.38 -22.67 21.09
CA GLY A 88 -7.13 -21.32 21.61
C GLY A 88 -5.91 -20.59 21.06
N HIS A 89 -5.15 -21.16 20.11
CA HIS A 89 -3.96 -20.49 19.55
C HIS A 89 -4.30 -19.43 18.49
N GLY A 90 -3.81 -18.20 18.68
CA GLY A 90 -4.20 -17.02 17.89
C GLY A 90 -3.78 -17.03 16.40
N ASP A 91 -2.80 -17.82 16.02
CA ASP A 91 -2.31 -17.92 14.63
C ASP A 91 -3.39 -18.33 13.61
N ALA A 92 -4.39 -19.14 14.00
CA ALA A 92 -5.52 -19.46 13.12
C ALA A 92 -6.37 -18.20 12.79
N LEU A 93 -6.37 -17.23 13.70
CA LEU A 93 -7.11 -15.97 13.58
C LEU A 93 -6.34 -14.92 12.79
N GLU A 94 -5.02 -15.08 12.61
CA GLU A 94 -4.21 -14.14 11.83
C GLU A 94 -4.59 -14.19 10.34
N VAL A 95 -4.98 -15.36 9.83
CA VAL A 95 -5.55 -15.52 8.49
C VAL A 95 -6.85 -14.71 8.35
N LEU A 96 -7.69 -14.71 9.40
CA LEU A 96 -8.91 -13.90 9.43
C LEU A 96 -8.58 -12.41 9.51
N ARG A 97 -7.59 -12.04 10.31
CA ARG A 97 -7.17 -10.64 10.48
C ARG A 97 -6.66 -10.05 9.18
N LEU A 98 -5.82 -10.80 8.44
CA LEU A 98 -5.28 -10.36 7.16
C LEU A 98 -6.34 -10.36 6.05
N GLY A 99 -7.22 -11.37 6.04
CA GLY A 99 -8.22 -11.57 4.98
C GLY A 99 -9.47 -10.70 5.12
N PHE A 100 -10.01 -10.49 6.31
CA PHE A 100 -11.33 -9.87 6.50
C PHE A 100 -11.28 -8.43 7.01
N ARG A 101 -10.24 -8.05 7.79
CA ARG A 101 -10.20 -6.75 8.48
C ARG A 101 -10.23 -5.55 7.55
N SER A 102 -9.61 -5.66 6.37
CA SER A 102 -9.55 -4.58 5.39
C SER A 102 -10.81 -4.48 4.52
N VAL A 103 -11.65 -5.52 4.47
CA VAL A 103 -12.80 -5.60 3.56
C VAL A 103 -13.79 -4.44 3.75
N PRO A 104 -14.23 -4.10 4.97
CA PRO A 104 -15.18 -2.99 5.15
C PRO A 104 -14.60 -1.64 4.71
N VAL A 105 -13.31 -1.39 4.98
CA VAL A 105 -12.63 -0.13 4.64
C VAL A 105 -12.48 0.01 3.13
N LEU A 106 -11.99 -1.04 2.46
CA LEU A 106 -11.79 -1.04 1.01
C LEU A 106 -13.11 -0.96 0.26
N ALA A 107 -14.14 -1.68 0.71
CA ALA A 107 -15.47 -1.61 0.11
C ALA A 107 -16.08 -0.20 0.22
N ARG A 108 -15.95 0.48 1.37
CA ARG A 108 -16.39 1.89 1.53
C ARG A 108 -15.61 2.86 0.66
N ALA A 109 -14.31 2.62 0.48
CA ALA A 109 -13.46 3.42 -0.39
C ALA A 109 -13.73 3.18 -1.89
N GLY A 110 -14.70 2.33 -2.24
CA GLY A 110 -14.98 1.97 -3.63
C GLY A 110 -13.85 1.18 -4.29
N LYS A 111 -13.01 0.50 -3.51
CA LYS A 111 -11.85 -0.27 -3.95
C LYS A 111 -12.10 -1.78 -3.87
N PRO A 112 -11.51 -2.59 -4.78
CA PRO A 112 -11.56 -4.04 -4.67
C PRO A 112 -10.96 -4.54 -3.35
N ALA A 113 -11.72 -5.36 -2.62
CA ALA A 113 -11.27 -6.10 -1.44
C ALA A 113 -10.97 -7.56 -1.83
N VAL A 114 -10.51 -8.40 -0.89
CA VAL A 114 -10.07 -9.78 -1.19
C VAL A 114 -11.15 -10.65 -1.86
N PHE A 115 -12.43 -10.48 -1.53
CA PHE A 115 -13.56 -11.20 -2.11
C PHE A 115 -14.78 -10.34 -2.46
N VAL A 116 -14.76 -9.04 -2.14
CA VAL A 116 -15.82 -8.07 -2.46
C VAL A 116 -15.30 -7.09 -3.50
N HIS A 117 -16.01 -6.94 -4.61
CA HIS A 117 -15.62 -6.02 -5.68
C HIS A 117 -16.66 -4.89 -5.86
N PRO A 118 -16.24 -3.61 -5.83
CA PRO A 118 -17.14 -2.45 -5.84
C PRO A 118 -17.97 -2.33 -7.13
N LYS A 119 -17.51 -2.94 -8.24
CA LYS A 119 -18.21 -2.91 -9.53
C LYS A 119 -19.34 -3.94 -9.65
N LEU A 120 -19.56 -4.80 -8.66
CA LEU A 120 -20.66 -5.77 -8.62
C LEU A 120 -21.83 -5.37 -7.73
N GLN A 121 -21.84 -4.14 -7.19
CA GLN A 121 -22.82 -3.68 -6.19
C GLN A 121 -24.27 -4.04 -6.55
N SER A 122 -24.94 -4.63 -5.56
CA SER A 122 -26.36 -4.95 -5.49
C SER A 122 -27.08 -4.03 -4.50
N SER A 123 -28.41 -4.09 -4.47
CA SER A 123 -29.23 -3.42 -3.44
C SER A 123 -28.89 -3.90 -2.02
N VAL A 124 -28.50 -5.17 -1.88
CA VAL A 124 -28.07 -5.80 -0.63
C VAL A 124 -26.73 -5.21 -0.16
N ASP A 125 -25.75 -5.02 -1.05
CA ASP A 125 -24.41 -4.50 -0.67
C ASP A 125 -24.46 -3.12 -0.01
N LYS A 126 -25.38 -2.25 -0.45
CA LYS A 126 -25.55 -0.89 0.07
C LYS A 126 -26.03 -0.83 1.52
N HIS A 127 -26.58 -1.93 2.05
CA HIS A 127 -27.16 -1.96 3.40
C HIS A 127 -26.33 -2.80 4.39
N PHE A 128 -25.42 -3.66 3.91
CA PHE A 128 -24.80 -4.67 4.76
C PHE A 128 -23.26 -4.72 4.76
N VAL A 129 -22.57 -4.15 3.76
CA VAL A 129 -21.08 -4.09 3.74
C VAL A 129 -20.54 -2.90 4.57
N ALA A 130 -21.44 -2.10 5.12
CA ALA A 130 -21.13 -1.01 6.01
C ALA A 130 -20.97 -1.56 7.45
N GLY A 131 -19.72 -1.84 7.83
CA GLY A 131 -19.34 -2.30 9.18
C GLY A 131 -19.61 -1.24 10.27
N PRO A 132 -19.47 -1.60 11.56
CA PRO A 132 -19.96 -0.81 12.70
C PRO A 132 -19.15 0.46 12.89
N GLY A 133 -19.65 1.57 12.34
CA GLY A 133 -19.40 2.91 12.86
C GLY A 133 -20.49 3.26 13.86
N GLU A 134 -20.19 4.20 14.73
CA GLU A 134 -21.07 4.83 15.72
C GLU A 134 -22.53 4.91 15.28
N VAL A 135 -23.45 4.72 16.22
CA VAL A 135 -24.91 4.82 16.07
C VAL A 135 -25.28 6.00 15.13
N GLY A 136 -25.51 5.70 13.85
CA GLY A 136 -25.71 6.71 12.81
C GLY A 136 -25.59 6.15 11.39
N GLU A 137 -26.72 5.69 10.84
CA GLU A 137 -27.06 5.50 9.42
C GLU A 137 -26.25 4.56 8.50
N GLY A 138 -25.21 3.86 8.97
CA GLY A 138 -24.43 2.97 8.09
C GLY A 138 -23.90 1.70 8.73
N GLY A 139 -24.48 1.21 9.82
CA GLY A 139 -24.08 -0.07 10.41
C GLY A 139 -25.10 -1.18 10.11
N VAL A 140 -24.64 -2.43 10.08
CA VAL A 140 -25.56 -3.58 10.21
C VAL A 140 -26.18 -3.53 11.61
N GLY A 141 -27.29 -2.81 11.76
CA GLY A 141 -28.10 -2.85 12.98
C GLY A 141 -28.67 -4.25 13.20
N CYS A 142 -28.94 -4.62 14.46
CA CYS A 142 -29.52 -5.91 14.83
C CYS A 142 -30.74 -6.31 13.97
N GLY A 143 -31.62 -5.36 13.63
CA GLY A 143 -32.78 -5.60 12.76
C GLY A 143 -32.46 -5.82 11.28
N SER A 144 -31.37 -5.26 10.77
CA SER A 144 -30.90 -5.50 9.40
C SER A 144 -30.22 -6.86 9.30
N PHE A 145 -29.38 -7.22 10.28
CA PHE A 145 -28.78 -8.55 10.36
C PHE A 145 -29.84 -9.66 10.44
N LYS A 146 -30.88 -9.46 11.25
CA LYS A 146 -31.99 -10.41 11.36
C LYS A 146 -32.68 -10.66 10.01
N ARG A 147 -32.96 -9.59 9.26
CA ARG A 147 -33.53 -9.70 7.90
C ARG A 147 -32.59 -10.39 6.92
N LEU A 148 -31.28 -10.23 7.07
CA LEU A 148 -30.29 -10.92 6.25
C LEU A 148 -30.36 -12.42 6.49
N VAL A 149 -30.23 -12.89 7.73
CA VAL A 149 -30.18 -14.33 8.04
C VAL A 149 -31.52 -15.06 7.83
N GLU A 150 -32.63 -14.35 7.80
CA GLU A 150 -33.97 -14.89 7.44
C GLU A 150 -34.16 -15.05 5.91
N MET A 151 -33.20 -14.61 5.09
CA MET A 151 -33.28 -14.71 3.63
C MET A 151 -33.20 -16.17 3.16
N ASN A 152 -34.16 -16.58 2.31
CA ASN A 152 -34.05 -17.83 1.57
C ASN A 152 -33.13 -17.65 0.35
N VAL A 153 -31.83 -17.91 0.54
CA VAL A 153 -30.78 -17.74 -0.47
C VAL A 153 -31.02 -18.53 -1.76
N LYS A 154 -31.79 -19.64 -1.69
CA LYS A 154 -32.12 -20.49 -2.84
C LYS A 154 -33.24 -19.90 -3.71
N ALA A 155 -33.98 -18.92 -3.18
CA ALA A 155 -35.12 -18.29 -3.86
C ALA A 155 -34.77 -16.93 -4.48
N VAL A 156 -33.58 -16.38 -4.21
CA VAL A 156 -33.14 -15.08 -4.74
C VAL A 156 -32.21 -15.25 -5.95
N PRO A 157 -32.06 -14.22 -6.81
CA PRO A 157 -31.07 -14.23 -7.88
C PRO A 157 -29.66 -14.51 -7.34
N VAL A 158 -28.83 -15.23 -8.10
CA VAL A 158 -27.46 -15.62 -7.67
C VAL A 158 -26.60 -14.41 -7.29
N LYS A 159 -26.81 -13.26 -7.93
CA LYS A 159 -26.14 -12.01 -7.58
C LYS A 159 -26.52 -11.51 -6.18
N GLU A 160 -27.78 -11.65 -5.79
CA GLU A 160 -28.25 -11.29 -4.44
C GLU A 160 -27.78 -12.32 -3.41
N ALA A 161 -27.79 -13.61 -3.75
CA ALA A 161 -27.21 -14.67 -2.93
C ALA A 161 -25.72 -14.44 -2.64
N LEU A 162 -24.95 -14.04 -3.66
CA LEU A 162 -23.53 -13.67 -3.53
C LEU A 162 -23.36 -12.51 -2.53
N ALA A 163 -24.09 -11.41 -2.73
CA ALA A 163 -24.03 -10.25 -1.86
C ALA A 163 -24.42 -10.58 -0.41
N ALA A 164 -25.47 -11.38 -0.23
CA ALA A 164 -25.91 -11.82 1.09
C ALA A 164 -24.83 -12.65 1.81
N LEU A 165 -24.19 -13.59 1.11
CA LEU A 165 -23.09 -14.38 1.66
C LEU A 165 -21.87 -13.51 2.00
N GLN A 166 -21.52 -12.55 1.13
CA GLN A 166 -20.43 -11.61 1.40
C GLN A 166 -20.69 -10.75 2.65
N ALA A 167 -21.93 -10.28 2.81
CA ALA A 167 -22.35 -9.54 3.99
C ALA A 167 -22.29 -10.39 5.27
N LEU A 168 -22.78 -11.64 5.22
CA LEU A 168 -22.71 -12.57 6.35
C LEU A 168 -21.26 -12.83 6.76
N LEU A 169 -20.36 -13.03 5.80
CA LEU A 169 -18.92 -13.22 6.04
C LEU A 169 -18.28 -12.02 6.74
N VAL A 170 -18.55 -10.81 6.27
CA VAL A 170 -18.03 -9.58 6.88
C VAL A 170 -18.56 -9.41 8.30
N TYR A 171 -19.85 -9.70 8.52
CA TYR A 171 -20.45 -9.63 9.85
C TYR A 171 -19.81 -10.63 10.81
N LEU A 172 -19.73 -11.92 10.44
CA LEU A 172 -19.16 -12.96 11.31
C LEU A 172 -17.70 -12.69 11.65
N ALA A 173 -16.90 -12.25 10.67
CA ALA A 173 -15.52 -11.84 10.93
C ALA A 173 -15.46 -10.63 11.89
N ALA A 174 -16.31 -9.61 11.70
CA ALA A 174 -16.33 -8.43 12.57
C ALA A 174 -16.78 -8.74 14.00
N SER A 175 -17.82 -9.57 14.17
CA SER A 175 -18.30 -10.03 15.49
C SER A 175 -17.18 -10.70 16.28
N PHE A 176 -16.41 -11.57 15.61
CA PHE A 176 -15.28 -12.27 16.21
C PHE A 176 -14.17 -11.31 16.70
N PHE A 177 -13.87 -10.23 15.96
CA PHE A 177 -12.86 -9.24 16.38
C PHE A 177 -13.36 -8.19 17.38
N SER A 178 -14.68 -8.06 17.58
CA SER A 178 -15.28 -7.03 18.44
C SER A 178 -15.35 -7.43 19.92
N SER A 179 -15.36 -8.72 20.22
CA SER A 179 -15.36 -9.23 21.59
C SER A 179 -13.94 -9.23 22.15
N SER A 180 -13.67 -8.33 23.12
CA SER A 180 -12.72 -8.65 24.20
C SER A 180 -13.04 -10.05 24.72
N GLN A 181 -12.03 -10.87 24.99
CA GLN A 181 -12.12 -12.28 25.40
C GLN A 181 -13.10 -12.56 26.58
N THR A 182 -14.40 -12.53 26.35
CA THR A 182 -15.46 -12.94 27.27
C THR A 182 -16.49 -13.79 26.53
N GLU A 183 -16.97 -14.79 27.25
CA GLU A 183 -17.70 -16.00 26.84
C GLU A 183 -18.96 -15.80 25.96
N GLN A 184 -19.37 -14.56 25.66
CA GLN A 184 -20.58 -14.24 24.88
C GLN A 184 -20.34 -14.03 23.37
N GLY A 185 -19.08 -13.92 22.92
CA GLY A 185 -18.73 -13.86 21.49
C GLY A 185 -18.87 -15.21 20.75
N ASP A 186 -18.70 -16.32 21.48
CA ASP A 186 -18.70 -17.68 20.95
C ASP A 186 -20.12 -18.13 20.53
N GLU A 187 -21.15 -17.85 21.34
CA GLU A 187 -22.52 -18.32 21.09
C GLU A 187 -23.14 -17.77 19.80
N ASN A 188 -22.81 -16.52 19.41
CA ASN A 188 -23.37 -15.93 18.19
C ASN A 188 -22.70 -16.46 16.92
N THR A 189 -21.39 -16.71 16.93
CA THR A 189 -20.66 -17.13 15.72
C THR A 189 -20.98 -18.56 15.35
N GLU A 190 -21.01 -19.47 16.33
CA GLU A 190 -21.38 -20.88 16.13
C GLU A 190 -22.80 -21.04 15.58
N ARG A 191 -23.73 -20.20 16.05
CA ARG A 191 -25.14 -20.21 15.63
C ARG A 191 -25.32 -19.97 14.13
N PHE A 192 -24.44 -19.21 13.49
CA PHE A 192 -24.56 -18.84 12.07
C PHE A 192 -23.66 -19.64 11.14
N LEU A 193 -22.79 -20.51 11.65
CA LEU A 193 -22.02 -21.45 10.82
C LEU A 193 -22.92 -22.36 9.96
N PRO A 194 -24.06 -22.91 10.44
CA PRO A 194 -24.97 -23.67 9.60
C PRO A 194 -25.56 -22.84 8.44
N VAL A 195 -25.92 -21.58 8.71
CA VAL A 195 -26.43 -20.64 7.69
C VAL A 195 -25.35 -20.36 6.65
N LEU A 196 -24.13 -20.09 7.11
CA LEU A 196 -22.97 -19.90 6.25
C LEU A 196 -22.72 -21.12 5.36
N SER A 197 -22.82 -22.33 5.93
CA SER A 197 -22.67 -23.60 5.21
C SER A 197 -23.72 -23.74 4.12
N GLU A 198 -24.99 -23.55 4.46
CA GLU A 198 -26.09 -23.68 3.51
C GLU A 198 -25.95 -22.69 2.36
N TRP A 199 -25.63 -21.43 2.65
CA TRP A 199 -25.51 -20.39 1.65
C TRP A 199 -24.29 -20.59 0.75
N THR A 200 -23.18 -21.05 1.31
CA THR A 200 -21.99 -21.42 0.53
C THR A 200 -22.30 -22.57 -0.43
N GLN A 201 -23.01 -23.61 0.05
CA GLN A 201 -23.41 -24.74 -0.79
C GLN A 201 -24.40 -24.33 -1.88
N ALA A 202 -25.36 -23.47 -1.56
CA ALA A 202 -26.30 -22.94 -2.56
C ALA A 202 -25.56 -22.15 -3.66
N LEU A 203 -24.59 -21.33 -3.28
CA LEU A 203 -23.79 -20.56 -4.24
C LEU A 203 -22.84 -21.46 -5.06
N LEU A 204 -22.25 -22.49 -4.44
CA LEU A 204 -21.41 -23.48 -5.12
C LEU A 204 -22.23 -24.27 -6.16
N ALA A 205 -23.46 -24.68 -5.81
CA ALA A 205 -24.37 -25.37 -6.72
C ALA A 205 -24.84 -24.47 -7.88
N ALA A 206 -25.01 -23.17 -7.63
CA ALA A 206 -25.41 -22.21 -8.65
C ALA A 206 -24.25 -21.74 -9.55
N GLY A 207 -23.00 -21.81 -9.09
CA GLY A 207 -21.81 -21.29 -9.78
C GLY A 207 -21.65 -21.74 -11.25
N PRO A 208 -21.78 -23.04 -11.57
CA PRO A 208 -21.62 -23.55 -12.94
C PRO A 208 -22.67 -22.99 -13.93
N THR A 209 -23.89 -22.69 -13.46
CA THR A 209 -24.98 -22.14 -14.29
C THR A 209 -25.06 -20.61 -14.25
N ALA A 210 -24.50 -19.97 -13.22
CA ALA A 210 -24.55 -18.52 -13.01
C ALA A 210 -23.48 -17.72 -13.75
N THR A 211 -22.41 -18.35 -14.23
CA THR A 211 -21.32 -17.67 -14.98
C THR A 211 -21.73 -17.14 -16.35
N LYS A 212 -22.95 -17.42 -16.80
CA LYS A 212 -23.61 -16.73 -17.92
C LYS A 212 -24.83 -16.00 -17.37
N MET A 213 -24.68 -14.75 -16.97
CA MET A 213 -25.84 -13.93 -16.63
C MET A 213 -26.73 -13.76 -17.88
N PRO A 214 -28.04 -14.03 -17.82
CA PRO A 214 -28.91 -13.85 -18.97
C PRO A 214 -29.14 -12.35 -19.22
N GLY A 215 -28.37 -11.75 -20.13
CA GLY A 215 -28.56 -10.37 -20.59
C GLY A 215 -27.73 -10.04 -21.83
N ARG A 216 -28.35 -9.39 -22.83
CA ARG A 216 -27.77 -9.16 -24.18
C ARG A 216 -26.60 -8.16 -24.28
N ASN A 217 -26.15 -7.54 -23.18
CA ASN A 217 -25.24 -6.37 -23.20
C ASN A 217 -24.07 -6.39 -22.17
N GLN A 218 -23.70 -7.53 -21.56
CA GLN A 218 -22.57 -7.56 -20.62
C GLN A 218 -21.22 -7.72 -21.32
N SER A 219 -20.18 -7.04 -20.80
CA SER A 219 -18.81 -7.19 -21.28
C SER A 219 -18.15 -8.45 -20.73
N PRO A 220 -17.15 -9.04 -21.42
CA PRO A 220 -16.40 -10.20 -20.92
C PRO A 220 -15.78 -10.00 -19.51
N TRP A 221 -15.41 -8.75 -19.20
CA TRP A 221 -14.92 -8.39 -17.87
C TRP A 221 -15.98 -8.54 -16.78
N GLN A 222 -17.23 -8.17 -17.05
CA GLN A 222 -18.32 -8.27 -16.06
C GLN A 222 -18.66 -9.73 -15.77
N ASP A 223 -18.70 -10.59 -16.79
CA ASP A 223 -18.90 -12.03 -16.64
C ASP A 223 -17.75 -12.68 -15.86
N TRP A 224 -16.51 -12.33 -16.21
CA TRP A 224 -15.32 -12.80 -15.48
C TRP A 224 -15.36 -12.37 -14.02
N LEU A 225 -15.65 -11.08 -13.78
CA LEU A 225 -15.64 -10.48 -12.45
C LEU A 225 -16.70 -11.10 -11.55
N PHE A 226 -17.89 -11.36 -12.08
CA PHE A 226 -18.96 -12.04 -11.36
C PHE A 226 -18.56 -13.47 -10.98
N GLY A 227 -18.05 -14.25 -11.95
CA GLY A 227 -17.57 -15.61 -11.68
C GLY A 227 -16.41 -15.65 -10.68
N GLU A 228 -15.49 -14.69 -10.75
CA GLU A 228 -14.34 -14.60 -9.83
C GLU A 228 -14.77 -14.19 -8.43
N SER A 229 -15.78 -13.31 -8.30
CA SER A 229 -16.35 -12.95 -7.00
C SER A 229 -17.05 -14.12 -6.33
N ILE A 230 -17.74 -14.97 -7.10
CA ILE A 230 -18.29 -16.23 -6.59
C ILE A 230 -17.18 -17.14 -6.05
N ARG A 231 -16.13 -17.40 -6.85
CA ARG A 231 -15.00 -18.27 -6.44
C ARG A 231 -14.32 -17.75 -5.18
N ARG A 232 -13.98 -16.45 -5.13
CA ARG A 232 -13.34 -15.82 -3.96
C ARG A 232 -14.22 -15.84 -2.73
N THR A 233 -15.53 -15.61 -2.87
CA THR A 233 -16.47 -15.65 -1.74
C THR A 233 -16.58 -17.06 -1.17
N ILE A 234 -16.66 -18.09 -2.01
CA ILE A 234 -16.68 -19.49 -1.58
C ILE A 234 -15.38 -19.82 -0.83
N ILE A 235 -14.22 -19.52 -1.41
CA ILE A 235 -12.91 -19.74 -0.76
C ILE A 235 -12.87 -19.08 0.62
N MET A 236 -13.25 -17.81 0.70
CA MET A 236 -13.20 -17.06 1.95
C MET A 236 -14.20 -17.58 2.98
N SER A 237 -15.35 -18.11 2.56
CA SER A 237 -16.29 -18.77 3.48
C SER A 237 -15.72 -20.01 4.13
N TYR A 238 -15.05 -20.84 3.34
CA TYR A 238 -14.34 -22.00 3.88
C TYR A 238 -13.16 -21.57 4.76
N VAL A 239 -12.39 -20.55 4.38
CA VAL A 239 -11.29 -20.02 5.21
C VAL A 239 -11.80 -19.53 6.56
N LEU A 240 -12.96 -18.85 6.60
CA LEU A 240 -13.59 -18.42 7.85
C LEU A 240 -13.93 -19.61 8.76
N ALA A 241 -14.67 -20.59 8.20
CA ALA A 241 -15.07 -21.77 8.94
C ALA A 241 -13.86 -22.59 9.44
N LEU A 242 -12.82 -22.74 8.60
CA LEU A 242 -11.61 -23.47 8.96
C LEU A 242 -10.80 -22.75 10.04
N ALA A 243 -10.68 -21.42 9.99
CA ALA A 243 -9.99 -20.66 11.02
C ALA A 243 -10.69 -20.78 12.39
N LEU A 244 -12.03 -20.73 12.40
CA LEU A 244 -12.83 -20.92 13.60
C LEU A 244 -12.68 -22.34 14.16
N ALA A 245 -12.82 -23.38 13.32
CA ALA A 245 -12.62 -24.76 13.72
C ALA A 245 -11.17 -25.04 14.19
N GLY A 246 -10.18 -24.44 13.52
CA GLY A 246 -8.78 -24.55 13.90
C GLY A 246 -8.47 -23.85 15.22
N PHE A 247 -9.12 -22.73 15.51
CA PHE A 247 -9.04 -22.05 16.80
C PHE A 247 -9.71 -22.87 17.91
N GLN A 248 -10.90 -23.42 17.65
CA GLN A 248 -11.71 -24.09 18.67
C GLN A 248 -11.24 -25.54 18.96
N TYR A 249 -10.87 -26.29 17.93
CA TYR A 249 -10.62 -27.72 18.03
C TYR A 249 -9.18 -28.13 17.68
N GLY A 250 -8.40 -27.21 17.09
CA GLY A 250 -7.01 -27.49 16.72
C GLY A 250 -6.80 -28.26 15.42
N TYR A 251 -7.88 -28.65 14.74
CA TYR A 251 -7.86 -29.35 13.45
C TYR A 251 -9.07 -28.94 12.59
N CYS A 252 -9.03 -29.26 11.30
CA CYS A 252 -10.12 -28.96 10.39
C CYS A 252 -10.43 -30.11 9.43
N SER A 253 -11.72 -30.42 9.25
CA SER A 253 -12.22 -31.26 8.17
C SER A 253 -12.31 -30.43 6.87
N ASN A 254 -12.21 -31.08 5.71
CA ASN A 254 -12.35 -30.48 4.36
C ASN A 254 -11.19 -29.61 3.85
N TRP A 255 -10.01 -29.60 4.49
CA TRP A 255 -8.84 -28.84 4.00
C TRP A 255 -8.47 -29.13 2.54
N LEU A 256 -8.42 -30.42 2.15
CA LEU A 256 -8.09 -30.85 0.78
C LEU A 256 -9.09 -30.32 -0.26
N PHE A 257 -10.36 -30.21 0.11
CA PHE A 257 -11.37 -29.62 -0.75
C PHE A 257 -11.09 -28.13 -1.00
N VAL A 258 -10.74 -27.40 0.06
CA VAL A 258 -10.44 -25.96 -0.04
C VAL A 258 -9.18 -25.70 -0.87
N GLU A 259 -8.17 -26.55 -0.71
CA GLU A 259 -6.97 -26.55 -1.55
C GLU A 259 -7.27 -26.77 -3.03
N SER A 260 -8.31 -27.53 -3.35
CA SER A 260 -8.74 -27.79 -4.72
C SER A 260 -9.55 -26.65 -5.34
N LEU A 261 -10.03 -25.68 -4.53
CA LEU A 261 -10.91 -24.62 -5.03
C LEU A 261 -10.19 -23.73 -6.05
N PRO A 262 -10.79 -23.51 -7.23
CA PRO A 262 -10.16 -22.74 -8.29
C PRO A 262 -10.37 -21.23 -8.09
N PHE A 263 -9.40 -20.42 -8.50
CA PHE A 263 -9.54 -18.97 -8.67
C PHE A 263 -8.49 -18.43 -9.67
N ASP A 264 -8.65 -17.19 -10.13
CA ASP A 264 -7.64 -16.57 -11.00
C ASP A 264 -6.57 -15.86 -10.16
N ARG A 265 -5.33 -16.35 -10.23
CA ARG A 265 -4.22 -15.84 -9.40
C ARG A 265 -3.69 -14.47 -9.84
N ARG A 266 -4.08 -13.98 -11.01
CA ARG A 266 -3.57 -12.71 -11.57
C ARG A 266 -4.20 -11.52 -10.83
N ALA A 267 -3.55 -11.05 -9.77
CA ALA A 267 -4.05 -9.96 -8.91
C ALA A 267 -4.44 -8.69 -9.71
N GLY A 268 -3.68 -8.34 -10.75
CA GLY A 268 -3.99 -7.19 -11.61
C GLY A 268 -5.35 -7.26 -12.31
N LEU A 269 -5.86 -8.47 -12.62
CA LEU A 269 -7.20 -8.63 -13.19
C LEU A 269 -8.29 -8.32 -12.16
N TRP A 270 -8.09 -8.76 -10.93
CA TRP A 270 -9.03 -8.52 -9.83
C TRP A 270 -9.03 -7.05 -9.40
N MET A 271 -7.88 -6.38 -9.46
CA MET A 271 -7.74 -4.96 -9.13
C MET A 271 -8.20 -4.02 -10.25
N ALA A 272 -8.54 -4.54 -11.43
CA ALA A 272 -8.93 -3.72 -12.57
C ALA A 272 -10.28 -3.03 -12.33
N GLU A 273 -10.30 -1.70 -12.46
CA GLU A 273 -11.51 -0.90 -12.22
C GLU A 273 -12.36 -0.66 -13.48
N SER A 274 -11.87 -1.09 -14.65
CA SER A 274 -12.55 -0.97 -15.95
C SER A 274 -12.23 -2.15 -16.88
N PRO A 275 -13.05 -2.41 -17.92
CA PRO A 275 -12.74 -3.42 -18.92
C PRO A 275 -11.38 -3.20 -19.60
N GLN A 276 -10.99 -1.94 -19.83
CA GLN A 276 -9.72 -1.60 -20.47
C GLN A 276 -8.53 -1.89 -19.54
N ALA A 277 -8.65 -1.56 -18.25
CA ALA A 277 -7.64 -1.90 -17.26
C ALA A 277 -7.49 -3.42 -17.11
N TRP A 278 -8.60 -4.16 -17.21
CA TRP A 278 -8.60 -5.63 -17.15
C TRP A 278 -7.92 -6.26 -18.37
N ILE A 279 -8.23 -5.78 -19.58
CA ILE A 279 -7.56 -6.18 -20.83
C ILE A 279 -6.06 -5.88 -20.75
N ALA A 280 -5.69 -4.67 -20.31
CA ALA A 280 -4.30 -4.26 -20.16
C ALA A 280 -3.55 -5.10 -19.13
N ALA A 281 -4.16 -5.38 -17.98
CA ALA A 281 -3.59 -6.23 -16.93
C ALA A 281 -3.40 -7.69 -17.39
N ALA A 282 -4.18 -8.14 -18.36
CA ALA A 282 -4.00 -9.44 -19.01
C ALA A 282 -2.91 -9.46 -20.09
N GLY A 283 -2.44 -8.30 -20.55
CA GLY A 283 -1.61 -8.18 -21.74
C GLY A 283 -2.35 -8.58 -23.03
N ALA A 284 -3.68 -8.48 -23.04
CA ALA A 284 -4.54 -8.86 -24.15
C ALA A 284 -4.90 -7.65 -25.04
N ARG A 285 -5.37 -7.89 -26.26
CA ARG A 285 -5.86 -6.81 -27.15
C ARG A 285 -7.37 -6.62 -27.04
N THR A 286 -8.10 -7.69 -26.74
CA THR A 286 -9.56 -7.66 -26.56
C THR A 286 -9.96 -8.43 -25.29
N GLY A 287 -11.18 -8.20 -24.81
CA GLY A 287 -11.71 -8.90 -23.63
C GLY A 287 -11.83 -10.41 -23.84
N ASP A 288 -12.10 -10.84 -25.07
CA ASP A 288 -12.21 -12.26 -25.42
C ASP A 288 -10.87 -13.01 -25.34
N GLU A 289 -9.75 -12.30 -25.50
CA GLU A 289 -8.39 -12.85 -25.45
C GLU A 289 -7.89 -13.09 -24.01
N VAL A 290 -8.50 -12.47 -22.99
CA VAL A 290 -8.00 -12.54 -21.59
C VAL A 290 -8.03 -13.96 -21.03
N GLY A 291 -9.11 -14.71 -21.35
CA GLY A 291 -9.36 -16.06 -20.87
C GLY A 291 -9.41 -16.21 -19.34
N GLN A 292 -9.79 -17.39 -18.86
CA GLN A 292 -9.69 -17.75 -17.44
C GLN A 292 -8.43 -18.60 -17.24
N GLN A 293 -7.59 -18.21 -16.27
CA GLN A 293 -6.46 -19.01 -15.82
C GLN A 293 -6.70 -19.39 -14.37
N LEU A 294 -7.49 -20.45 -14.20
CA LEU A 294 -7.84 -20.95 -12.88
C LEU A 294 -6.70 -21.80 -12.33
N ASN A 295 -6.26 -21.46 -11.14
CA ASN A 295 -5.35 -22.24 -10.33
C ASN A 295 -6.08 -22.72 -9.10
N SER A 296 -5.77 -23.94 -8.65
CA SER A 296 -6.22 -24.36 -7.34
C SER A 296 -5.55 -23.51 -6.27
N LEU A 297 -6.18 -23.37 -5.10
CA LEU A 297 -5.56 -22.68 -3.97
C LEU A 297 -4.22 -23.32 -3.59
N HIS A 298 -4.11 -24.65 -3.72
CA HIS A 298 -2.86 -25.39 -3.53
C HIS A 298 -1.78 -24.99 -4.54
N GLU A 299 -2.07 -25.00 -5.84
CA GLU A 299 -1.10 -24.57 -6.87
C GLU A 299 -0.64 -23.13 -6.66
N PHE A 300 -1.56 -22.25 -6.24
CA PHE A 300 -1.21 -20.90 -5.89
C PHE A 300 -0.26 -20.85 -4.69
N ALA A 301 -0.58 -21.56 -3.61
CA ALA A 301 0.26 -21.66 -2.42
C ALA A 301 1.64 -22.22 -2.75
N GLU A 302 1.71 -23.29 -3.54
CA GLU A 302 2.95 -23.90 -4.03
C GLU A 302 3.74 -22.99 -4.98
N SER A 303 3.07 -22.16 -5.81
CA SER A 303 3.76 -21.22 -6.69
C SER A 303 4.54 -20.14 -5.91
N LEU A 304 4.14 -19.88 -4.66
CA LEU A 304 4.90 -19.04 -3.74
C LEU A 304 6.19 -19.73 -3.25
N HIS A 305 6.38 -21.04 -3.52
CA HIS A 305 7.56 -21.82 -3.16
C HIS A 305 8.67 -21.85 -4.23
N VAL A 306 8.41 -21.48 -5.49
CA VAL A 306 9.33 -21.77 -6.64
C VAL A 306 10.10 -20.55 -7.17
N SER A 307 10.16 -19.42 -6.46
CA SER A 307 11.07 -18.33 -6.84
C SER A 307 12.45 -18.55 -6.22
N PRO A 308 13.52 -18.75 -7.00
CA PRO A 308 14.86 -19.00 -6.47
C PRO A 308 15.47 -17.67 -6.00
N ARG A 309 15.06 -17.22 -4.80
CA ARG A 309 15.66 -16.15 -3.97
C ARG A 309 14.79 -15.89 -2.72
N VAL A 310 14.33 -16.94 -2.05
CA VAL A 310 13.66 -16.78 -0.75
C VAL A 310 14.36 -17.70 0.23
N ASP A 311 15.35 -17.13 0.92
CA ASP A 311 15.97 -17.74 2.10
C ASP A 311 14.90 -18.08 3.14
N HIS A 312 15.11 -19.16 3.87
CA HIS A 312 14.16 -19.86 4.75
C HIS A 312 13.78 -19.11 6.05
N ASN A 313 13.68 -17.78 6.05
CA ASN A 313 13.16 -16.96 7.15
C ASN A 313 12.00 -16.08 6.64
N PHE A 314 10.74 -16.52 6.82
CA PHE A 314 9.53 -15.78 6.46
C PHE A 314 9.23 -14.60 7.42
N GLN A 315 10.19 -13.71 7.67
CA GLN A 315 9.88 -12.33 8.07
C GLN A 315 10.02 -11.45 6.84
N LYS A 316 8.98 -10.66 6.54
CA LYS A 316 9.11 -9.59 5.54
C LYS A 316 10.31 -8.73 5.92
N PRO A 317 11.13 -8.28 4.96
CA PRO A 317 12.21 -7.35 5.26
C PRO A 317 11.64 -6.16 6.03
N LEU A 318 12.36 -5.69 7.04
CA LEU A 318 11.87 -4.64 7.93
C LEU A 318 12.30 -3.27 7.39
N LEU A 319 11.33 -2.40 7.12
CA LEU A 319 11.55 -0.99 6.87
C LEU A 319 11.30 -0.22 8.17
N VAL A 320 12.37 0.36 8.72
CA VAL A 320 12.30 1.26 9.88
C VAL A 320 12.20 2.70 9.40
N VAL A 321 11.23 3.44 9.90
CA VAL A 321 10.91 4.80 9.47
C VAL A 321 11.06 5.75 10.67
N LEU A 322 12.05 6.64 10.61
CA LEU A 322 12.19 7.74 11.56
C LEU A 322 11.19 8.85 11.24
N GLY A 323 10.85 9.66 12.24
CA GLY A 323 9.88 10.75 12.07
C GLY A 323 8.49 10.23 11.67
N ALA A 324 8.10 9.05 12.18
CA ALA A 324 6.89 8.33 11.78
C ALA A 324 5.60 9.15 11.89
N THR A 325 5.54 10.09 12.84
CA THR A 325 4.38 10.96 13.09
C THR A 325 4.46 12.33 12.40
N GLY A 326 5.56 12.60 11.70
CA GLY A 326 5.84 13.81 10.93
C GLY A 326 5.48 13.68 9.45
N THR A 327 5.72 14.74 8.68
CA THR A 327 5.33 14.86 7.26
C THR A 327 5.96 13.79 6.37
N GLN A 328 7.29 13.71 6.36
CA GLN A 328 8.02 12.77 5.51
C GLN A 328 7.82 11.32 5.96
N GLY A 329 8.07 11.01 7.24
CA GLY A 329 7.94 9.64 7.75
C GLY A 329 6.50 9.11 7.68
N GLY A 330 5.51 9.97 7.93
CA GLY A 330 4.10 9.64 7.75
C GLY A 330 3.76 9.29 6.30
N SER A 331 4.27 10.08 5.34
CA SER A 331 4.13 9.79 3.91
C SER A 331 4.69 8.41 3.54
N VAL A 332 5.88 8.07 4.05
CA VAL A 332 6.51 6.76 3.83
C VAL A 332 5.62 5.64 4.38
N LEU A 333 5.18 5.74 5.63
CA LEU A 333 4.32 4.70 6.22
C LEU A 333 3.00 4.56 5.47
N SER A 334 2.30 5.66 5.20
CA SER A 334 1.03 5.65 4.45
C SER A 334 1.18 5.04 3.05
N TYR A 335 2.25 5.38 2.34
CA TYR A 335 2.50 4.83 1.01
C TYR A 335 2.75 3.32 1.06
N PHE A 336 3.64 2.85 1.93
CA PHE A 336 3.96 1.42 2.03
C PHE A 336 2.79 0.57 2.54
N LEU A 337 1.94 1.12 3.42
CA LEU A 337 0.68 0.50 3.84
C LEU A 337 -0.32 0.35 2.68
N SER A 338 -0.26 1.23 1.68
CA SER A 338 -1.16 1.20 0.52
C SER A 338 -0.77 0.17 -0.54
N LEU A 339 0.47 -0.35 -0.50
CA LEU A 339 0.97 -1.33 -1.47
C LEU A 339 0.39 -2.71 -1.20
N VAL A 340 -0.01 -3.41 -2.27
CA VAL A 340 -0.61 -4.76 -2.19
C VAL A 340 0.13 -5.72 -3.13
N PRO A 341 0.83 -6.76 -2.60
CA PRO A 341 1.11 -7.00 -1.18
C PRO A 341 2.12 -5.97 -0.62
N PRO A 342 2.10 -5.68 0.70
CA PRO A 342 3.07 -4.76 1.29
C PRO A 342 4.47 -5.42 1.27
N PRO A 343 5.48 -4.77 0.67
CA PRO A 343 6.80 -5.37 0.45
C PRO A 343 7.66 -5.47 1.72
N TYR A 344 7.35 -4.67 2.75
CA TYR A 344 8.08 -4.65 4.02
C TYR A 344 7.14 -4.84 5.21
N ALA A 345 7.67 -5.36 6.31
CA ALA A 345 7.13 -5.06 7.63
C ALA A 345 7.53 -3.62 7.99
N LEU A 346 6.66 -2.90 8.70
CA LEU A 346 6.88 -1.48 9.00
C LEU A 346 7.08 -1.26 10.49
N ARG A 347 8.17 -0.58 10.84
CA ARG A 347 8.40 -0.07 12.20
C ARG A 347 8.54 1.44 12.16
N GLY A 348 7.71 2.14 12.93
CA GLY A 348 7.76 3.59 13.07
C GLY A 348 8.44 4.01 14.37
N ILE A 349 9.42 4.90 14.29
CA ILE A 349 10.08 5.46 15.47
C ILE A 349 9.41 6.78 15.87
N THR A 350 9.07 6.88 17.15
CA THR A 350 8.47 8.05 17.77
C THR A 350 9.01 8.24 19.18
N ARG A 351 8.99 9.46 19.70
CA ARG A 351 9.30 9.72 21.12
C ARG A 351 8.19 9.24 22.04
N ASP A 352 6.95 9.26 21.56
CA ASP A 352 5.76 8.85 22.30
C ASP A 352 4.93 7.84 21.49
N PRO A 353 5.06 6.53 21.79
CA PRO A 353 4.24 5.49 21.19
C PRO A 353 2.75 5.55 21.56
N SER A 354 2.40 6.28 22.63
CA SER A 354 1.02 6.42 23.11
C SER A 354 0.25 7.59 22.48
N SER A 355 0.94 8.48 21.76
CA SER A 355 0.28 9.61 21.08
C SER A 355 -0.80 9.14 20.10
N ALA A 356 -1.84 9.96 19.89
CA ALA A 356 -2.96 9.60 19.01
C ALA A 356 -2.51 9.21 17.58
N LYS A 357 -1.49 9.89 17.03
CA LYS A 357 -0.90 9.54 15.72
C LYS A 357 -0.21 8.17 15.76
N SER A 358 0.57 7.89 16.79
CA SER A 358 1.24 6.59 16.98
C SER A 358 0.22 5.46 17.12
N VAL A 359 -0.81 5.64 17.94
CA VAL A 359 -1.89 4.65 18.12
C VAL A 359 -2.63 4.40 16.79
N SER A 360 -2.90 5.46 16.01
CA SER A 360 -3.49 5.33 14.68
C SER A 360 -2.61 4.49 13.73
N LEU A 361 -1.30 4.78 13.65
CA LEU A 361 -0.36 4.01 12.84
C LEU A 361 -0.25 2.54 13.30
N ALA A 362 -0.23 2.31 14.61
CA ALA A 362 -0.23 0.97 15.18
C ALA A 362 -1.49 0.18 14.79
N SER A 363 -2.66 0.84 14.79
CA SER A 363 -3.92 0.22 14.37
C SER A 363 -3.89 -0.23 12.90
N LEU A 364 -3.08 0.42 12.05
CA LEU A 364 -2.90 0.08 10.64
C LEU A 364 -1.83 -1.02 10.42
N GLY A 365 -1.18 -1.51 11.48
CA GLY A 365 -0.20 -2.59 11.41
C GLY A 365 1.26 -2.14 11.38
N VAL A 366 1.55 -0.89 11.76
CA VAL A 366 2.93 -0.42 11.97
C VAL A 366 3.38 -0.74 13.40
N GLU A 367 4.54 -1.35 13.57
CA GLU A 367 5.15 -1.51 14.89
C GLU A 367 5.69 -0.16 15.39
N MET A 368 5.03 0.45 16.37
CA MET A 368 5.48 1.73 16.92
C MET A 368 6.45 1.51 18.08
N VAL A 369 7.67 2.04 17.94
CA VAL A 369 8.75 1.87 18.92
C VAL A 369 9.21 3.23 19.43
N ALA A 370 9.48 3.30 20.74
CA ALA A 370 10.06 4.47 21.36
C ALA A 370 11.51 4.66 20.89
N GLY A 371 11.86 5.88 20.47
CA GLY A 371 13.24 6.24 20.14
C GLY A 371 13.45 7.75 20.15
N HIS A 372 14.64 8.17 20.55
CA HIS A 372 15.04 9.57 20.62
C HIS A 372 16.39 9.76 19.93
N PHE A 373 16.51 10.77 19.07
CA PHE A 373 17.70 10.95 18.23
C PHE A 373 18.95 11.35 19.05
N ASP A 374 18.72 11.96 20.21
CA ASP A 374 19.76 12.29 21.19
C ASP A 374 20.09 11.12 22.16
N ASP A 375 19.42 9.96 22.04
CA ASP A 375 19.72 8.74 22.80
C ASP A 375 20.15 7.61 21.84
N PRO A 376 21.47 7.44 21.62
CA PRO A 376 22.00 6.39 20.74
C PRO A 376 21.54 4.98 21.08
N SER A 377 21.33 4.67 22.37
CA SER A 377 20.93 3.33 22.80
C SER A 377 19.49 2.99 22.37
N SER A 378 18.61 4.00 22.38
CA SER A 378 17.25 3.85 21.87
C SER A 378 17.21 3.58 20.36
N LEU A 379 18.12 4.20 19.59
CA LEU A 379 18.25 3.98 18.16
C LEU A 379 18.79 2.58 17.84
N ASP A 380 19.80 2.11 18.58
CA ASP A 380 20.34 0.75 18.44
C ASP A 380 19.24 -0.29 18.64
N ALA A 381 18.38 -0.11 19.66
CA ALA A 381 17.25 -0.99 19.92
C ALA A 381 16.19 -0.91 18.80
N ALA A 382 15.83 0.30 18.37
CA ALA A 382 14.80 0.51 17.36
C ALA A 382 15.20 -0.03 15.97
N PHE A 383 16.48 -0.01 15.63
CA PHE A 383 17.00 -0.47 14.34
C PHE A 383 17.25 -1.99 14.26
N LYS A 384 17.06 -2.71 15.35
CA LYS A 384 17.28 -4.16 15.40
C LYS A 384 16.47 -4.88 14.32
N GLY A 385 17.18 -5.60 13.44
CA GLY A 385 16.61 -6.39 12.35
C GLY A 385 16.19 -5.60 11.11
N ALA A 386 16.52 -4.30 11.03
CA ALA A 386 16.19 -3.49 9.86
C ALA A 386 16.88 -4.02 8.61
N SER A 387 16.11 -4.20 7.54
CA SER A 387 16.61 -4.42 6.17
C SER A 387 16.73 -3.10 5.43
N ALA A 388 15.87 -2.14 5.73
CA ALA A 388 15.91 -0.79 5.21
C ALA A 388 15.60 0.23 6.32
N ILE A 389 16.22 1.41 6.23
CA ILE A 389 15.95 2.53 7.13
C ILE A 389 15.66 3.77 6.29
N PHE A 390 14.58 4.49 6.60
CA PHE A 390 14.37 5.86 6.16
C PHE A 390 14.61 6.82 7.33
N SER A 391 15.60 7.71 7.19
CA SER A 391 15.94 8.69 8.23
C SER A 391 15.58 10.11 7.82
N VAL A 392 15.04 10.87 8.79
CA VAL A 392 14.75 12.31 8.66
C VAL A 392 14.91 12.97 10.03
N THR A 393 15.47 14.18 10.04
CA THR A 393 15.58 15.05 11.22
C THR A 393 14.86 16.38 10.98
N ASP A 394 14.56 17.09 12.07
CA ASP A 394 13.81 18.34 12.04
C ASP A 394 14.57 19.47 12.76
N PHE A 395 15.27 20.29 11.99
CA PHE A 395 15.90 21.52 12.45
C PHE A 395 14.90 22.46 13.15
N TRP A 396 13.69 22.63 12.61
CA TRP A 396 12.72 23.60 13.10
C TRP A 396 12.14 23.20 14.45
N GLN A 397 12.05 21.91 14.74
CA GLN A 397 11.77 21.41 16.09
C GLN A 397 12.85 21.81 17.09
N SER A 398 14.13 21.74 16.69
CA SER A 398 15.24 22.21 17.54
C SER A 398 15.17 23.73 17.73
N PHE A 399 14.83 24.47 16.69
CA PHE A 399 14.70 25.92 16.72
C PHE A 399 13.58 26.42 17.65
N ALA A 400 12.48 25.66 17.72
CA ALA A 400 11.37 25.92 18.62
C ALA A 400 11.61 25.45 20.07
N ASN A 401 12.74 24.78 20.36
CA ASN A 401 13.03 24.25 21.69
C ASN A 401 13.59 25.35 22.63
N PRO A 402 12.89 25.71 23.72
CA PRO A 402 13.36 26.75 24.64
C PRO A 402 14.72 26.45 25.25
N SER A 403 15.01 25.18 25.58
CA SER A 403 16.29 24.79 26.19
C SER A 403 17.49 25.00 25.27
N LEU A 404 17.30 24.92 23.95
CA LEU A 404 18.36 25.24 23.00
C LEU A 404 18.56 26.75 22.85
N ARG A 405 17.52 27.56 23.06
CA ARG A 405 17.63 29.03 23.14
C ARG A 405 18.36 29.49 24.39
N ASP A 406 18.09 28.85 25.52
CA ASP A 406 18.84 29.09 26.76
C ASP A 406 20.32 28.75 26.57
N LYS A 407 20.61 27.62 25.91
CA LYS A 407 21.97 27.20 25.59
C LYS A 407 22.67 28.19 24.65
N ALA A 408 22.00 28.66 23.61
CA ALA A 408 22.54 29.66 22.68
C ALA A 408 22.89 30.97 23.40
N SER A 409 21.99 31.43 24.27
CA SER A 409 22.20 32.63 25.10
C SER A 409 23.41 32.46 26.04
N ALA A 410 23.55 31.28 26.67
CA ALA A 410 24.66 30.99 27.58
C ALA A 410 26.02 30.85 26.87
N SER A 411 26.05 30.34 25.64
CA SER A 411 27.29 30.13 24.88
C SER A 411 27.68 31.32 23.99
N SER A 412 26.88 32.39 23.94
CA SER A 412 27.06 33.52 23.02
C SER A 412 27.13 33.08 21.54
N GLN A 413 26.51 31.95 21.20
CA GLN A 413 26.37 31.48 19.82
C GLN A 413 24.96 31.77 19.32
N SER A 414 24.81 31.96 18.02
CA SER A 414 23.48 32.13 17.42
C SER A 414 22.65 30.87 17.57
N ILE A 415 21.32 31.02 17.69
CA ILE A 415 20.42 29.86 17.83
C ILE A 415 20.48 29.00 16.56
N GLY A 416 20.66 29.62 15.39
CA GLY A 416 20.86 28.91 14.12
C GLY A 416 22.06 27.96 14.16
N VAL A 417 23.20 28.40 14.68
CA VAL A 417 24.39 27.56 14.84
C VAL A 417 24.14 26.41 15.83
N ILE A 418 23.55 26.69 16.99
CA ILE A 418 23.24 25.65 17.99
C ILE A 418 22.30 24.58 17.41
N CYS A 419 21.26 24.98 16.69
CA CYS A 419 20.32 24.05 16.07
C CYS A 419 20.96 23.26 14.92
N ARG A 420 21.84 23.87 14.12
CA ARG A 420 22.62 23.16 13.08
C ARG A 420 23.47 22.06 13.69
N GLU A 421 24.24 22.37 14.72
CA GLU A 421 25.10 21.40 15.39
C GLU A 421 24.28 20.30 16.07
N ASN A 422 23.14 20.67 16.67
CA ASN A 422 22.23 19.70 17.27
C ASN A 422 21.68 18.72 16.22
N GLU A 423 21.17 19.23 15.09
CA GLU A 423 20.67 18.38 14.01
C GLU A 423 21.79 17.52 13.40
N ALA A 424 22.98 18.08 13.21
CA ALA A 424 24.14 17.32 12.75
C ALA A 424 24.48 16.18 13.72
N GLN A 425 24.46 16.43 15.04
CA GLN A 425 24.70 15.40 16.05
C GLN A 425 23.61 14.32 16.07
N GLN A 426 22.34 14.69 15.96
CA GLN A 426 21.23 13.73 15.84
C GLN A 426 21.42 12.82 14.62
N ASN A 427 21.80 13.38 13.48
CA ASN A 427 22.09 12.58 12.29
C ASN A 427 23.33 11.69 12.48
N ARG A 428 24.39 12.15 13.15
CA ARG A 428 25.54 11.29 13.49
C ARG A 428 25.12 10.08 14.32
N ASN A 429 24.29 10.29 15.35
CA ASN A 429 23.77 9.20 16.18
C ASN A 429 22.96 8.19 15.34
N ILE A 430 22.13 8.67 14.42
CA ILE A 430 21.36 7.82 13.49
C ILE A 430 22.30 7.02 12.58
N ILE A 431 23.31 7.67 12.00
CA ILE A 431 24.28 7.03 11.11
C ILE A 431 25.08 5.96 11.88
N ASP A 432 25.55 6.28 13.08
CA ASP A 432 26.30 5.37 13.94
C ASP A 432 25.46 4.14 14.33
N ALA A 433 24.20 4.34 14.70
CA ALA A 433 23.27 3.25 15.00
C ALA A 433 22.99 2.39 13.76
N ALA A 434 22.74 3.01 12.60
CA ALA A 434 22.49 2.30 11.35
C ALA A 434 23.71 1.47 10.90
N ALA A 435 24.93 1.97 11.13
CA ALA A 435 26.16 1.27 10.78
C ALA A 435 26.36 -0.04 11.57
N LYS A 436 25.79 -0.14 12.77
CA LYS A 436 25.82 -1.36 13.60
C LYS A 436 24.87 -2.46 13.10
N VAL A 437 23.91 -2.11 12.24
CA VAL A 437 22.89 -3.05 11.75
C VAL A 437 23.47 -3.90 10.62
N THR A 438 23.79 -5.15 10.93
CA THR A 438 24.39 -6.09 9.99
C THR A 438 23.43 -6.53 8.88
N THR A 439 22.11 -6.52 9.14
CA THR A 439 21.06 -6.88 8.19
C THR A 439 20.66 -5.75 7.24
N LEU A 440 21.20 -4.54 7.43
CA LEU A 440 20.77 -3.38 6.67
C LEU A 440 21.25 -3.47 5.23
N GLU A 441 20.33 -3.45 4.27
CA GLU A 441 20.60 -3.48 2.83
C GLU A 441 20.58 -2.08 2.22
N ARG A 442 19.80 -1.16 2.81
CA ARG A 442 19.63 0.20 2.28
C ARG A 442 19.33 1.21 3.37
N LEU A 443 20.10 2.29 3.40
CA LEU A 443 19.73 3.52 4.10
C LEU A 443 19.20 4.53 3.08
N VAL A 444 18.03 5.09 3.32
CA VAL A 444 17.52 6.26 2.61
C VAL A 444 17.59 7.45 3.56
N PHE A 445 18.56 8.32 3.33
CA PHE A 445 18.86 9.46 4.17
C PHE A 445 18.19 10.73 3.61
N SER A 446 17.27 11.34 4.35
CA SER A 446 16.70 12.65 4.00
C SER A 446 17.72 13.75 4.30
N GLY A 447 18.39 14.21 3.24
CA GLY A 447 19.45 15.20 3.29
C GLY A 447 19.07 16.51 2.61
N LEU A 448 20.02 17.44 2.60
CA LEU A 448 20.04 18.68 1.83
C LEU A 448 21.52 18.97 1.47
N PRO A 449 21.81 19.73 0.40
CA PRO A 449 23.18 20.14 0.09
C PRO A 449 23.74 21.03 1.22
N SER A 450 25.05 21.33 1.18
CA SER A 450 25.66 22.31 2.09
C SER A 450 25.95 23.62 1.35
N PRO A 451 25.06 24.64 1.44
CA PRO A 451 25.28 25.95 0.85
C PRO A 451 26.59 26.58 1.26
N ASN A 452 26.98 26.50 2.53
CA ASN A 452 28.23 27.08 3.01
C ASN A 452 29.44 26.46 2.29
N LYS A 453 29.50 25.14 2.22
CA LYS A 453 30.58 24.42 1.53
C LYS A 453 30.59 24.69 0.02
N LEU A 454 29.43 24.59 -0.64
CA LEU A 454 29.30 24.73 -2.09
C LEU A 454 29.58 26.16 -2.58
N SER A 455 29.33 27.16 -1.73
CA SER A 455 29.53 28.57 -2.02
C SER A 455 30.84 29.15 -1.46
N ALA A 456 31.74 28.31 -0.94
CA ALA A 456 32.98 28.71 -0.29
C ALA A 456 32.78 29.77 0.81
N GLY A 457 31.73 29.60 1.62
CA GLY A 457 31.40 30.47 2.76
C GLY A 457 30.57 31.70 2.42
N LYS A 458 30.14 31.90 1.17
CA LYS A 458 29.29 33.04 0.79
C LYS A 458 27.90 32.98 1.43
N TYR A 459 27.28 31.80 1.44
CA TYR A 459 25.98 31.54 2.07
C TYR A 459 26.20 30.73 3.34
N ALA A 460 26.61 31.41 4.40
CA ALA A 460 27.09 30.78 5.64
C ALA A 460 25.98 30.46 6.66
N HIS A 461 24.78 31.02 6.46
CA HIS A 461 23.70 30.98 7.44
C HIS A 461 22.54 30.06 7.05
N VAL A 462 22.65 29.25 6.00
CA VAL A 462 21.61 28.26 5.65
C VAL A 462 21.74 27.03 6.57
N TYR A 463 21.51 27.27 7.85
CA TYR A 463 21.78 26.35 8.95
C TYR A 463 21.05 25.01 8.78
N HIS A 464 19.78 25.07 8.37
CA HIS A 464 18.92 23.88 8.23
C HIS A 464 19.29 22.98 7.03
N PHE A 465 20.07 23.49 6.08
CA PHE A 465 20.70 22.72 5.01
C PHE A 465 22.05 22.16 5.48
N ASP A 466 22.90 23.03 6.01
CA ASP A 466 24.28 22.67 6.35
C ASP A 466 24.36 21.57 7.40
N GLY A 467 23.43 21.50 8.36
CA GLY A 467 23.38 20.41 9.34
C GLY A 467 23.27 19.02 8.68
N LYS A 468 22.50 18.91 7.60
CA LYS A 468 22.34 17.67 6.82
C LYS A 468 23.55 17.41 5.93
N GLY A 469 24.11 18.44 5.31
CA GLY A 469 25.34 18.34 4.53
C GLY A 469 26.53 17.86 5.38
N MET A 470 26.66 18.36 6.61
CA MET A 470 27.67 17.91 7.58
C MET A 470 27.51 16.44 7.95
N ALA A 471 26.26 15.97 8.12
CA ALA A 471 25.98 14.58 8.42
C ALA A 471 26.26 13.65 7.23
N GLU A 472 25.98 14.09 6.01
CA GLU A 472 26.33 13.34 4.80
C GLU A 472 27.85 13.20 4.64
N ASP A 473 28.63 14.27 4.88
CA ASP A 473 30.10 14.21 4.89
C ASP A 473 30.63 13.27 5.99
N TYR A 474 30.01 13.30 7.17
CA TYR A 474 30.33 12.37 8.26
C TYR A 474 30.08 10.92 7.87
N GLY A 475 28.91 10.62 7.31
CA GLY A 475 28.56 9.27 6.92
C GLY A 475 29.50 8.68 5.87
N ARG A 476 29.90 9.49 4.87
CA ARG A 476 30.90 9.09 3.86
C ARG A 476 32.26 8.79 4.47
N SER A 477 32.71 9.60 5.43
CA SER A 477 34.07 9.52 5.99
C SER A 477 34.19 8.49 7.12
N ALA A 478 33.24 8.48 8.07
CA ALA A 478 33.27 7.61 9.24
C ALA A 478 32.72 6.21 8.95
N HIS A 479 31.74 6.08 8.05
CA HIS A 479 31.05 4.81 7.76
C HIS A 479 30.97 4.49 6.27
N PRO A 480 32.10 4.36 5.56
CA PRO A 480 32.13 4.17 4.11
C PRO A 480 31.32 2.95 3.65
N LYS A 481 31.35 1.83 4.40
CA LYS A 481 30.56 0.62 4.10
C LYS A 481 29.04 0.83 4.22
N LEU A 482 28.60 1.69 5.13
CA LEU A 482 27.19 2.08 5.21
C LEU A 482 26.86 2.97 4.01
N TRP A 483 27.73 3.93 3.70
CA TRP A 483 27.49 4.89 2.61
C TRP A 483 27.49 4.27 1.22
N GLU A 484 28.25 3.18 1.00
CA GLU A 484 28.20 2.35 -0.22
C GLU A 484 26.80 1.82 -0.53
N LYS A 485 25.95 1.66 0.49
CA LYS A 485 24.56 1.20 0.38
C LYS A 485 23.55 2.29 0.77
N THR A 486 23.96 3.56 0.81
CA THR A 486 23.08 4.69 1.13
C THR A 486 22.58 5.36 -0.16
N ASN A 487 21.31 5.72 -0.18
CA ASN A 487 20.76 6.72 -1.09
C ASN A 487 20.35 7.95 -0.29
N VAL A 488 20.56 9.11 -0.87
CA VAL A 488 20.23 10.40 -0.24
C VAL A 488 19.08 11.03 -1.00
N LEU A 489 18.00 11.31 -0.29
CA LEU A 489 16.89 12.11 -0.77
C LEU A 489 17.14 13.56 -0.36
N TYR A 490 17.53 14.42 -1.30
CA TYR A 490 17.47 15.86 -1.08
C TYR A 490 16.01 16.28 -1.10
N ALA A 491 15.49 16.69 0.05
CA ALA A 491 14.14 17.23 0.16
C ALA A 491 14.03 18.45 -0.78
N GLY A 492 13.09 18.43 -1.72
CA GLY A 492 12.78 19.62 -2.52
C GLY A 492 11.97 20.65 -1.75
N TYR A 493 11.49 21.67 -2.46
CA TYR A 493 10.63 22.71 -1.89
C TYR A 493 9.21 22.18 -1.70
N TYR A 494 8.79 22.00 -0.45
CA TYR A 494 7.49 21.40 -0.14
C TYR A 494 6.36 22.32 -0.55
N LEU A 495 5.36 21.78 -1.24
CA LEU A 495 4.11 22.49 -1.48
C LEU A 495 3.41 22.84 -0.16
N GLU A 496 3.54 22.00 0.87
CA GLU A 496 3.00 22.25 2.20
C GLU A 496 3.64 23.46 2.90
N ASN A 497 4.80 23.95 2.46
CA ASN A 497 5.39 25.19 2.98
C ASN A 497 4.46 26.39 2.76
N TYR A 498 3.62 26.35 1.71
CA TYR A 498 2.58 27.35 1.49
C TYR A 498 1.49 27.35 2.56
N PHE A 499 1.49 26.48 3.57
CA PHE A 499 0.58 26.54 4.72
C PHE A 499 1.28 26.93 6.03
N GLY A 500 2.61 26.80 6.07
CA GLY A 500 3.42 27.01 7.27
C GLY A 500 3.67 28.47 7.63
N ALA A 501 4.38 28.66 8.74
CA ALA A 501 4.72 29.98 9.29
C ALA A 501 5.50 30.85 8.30
N THR A 502 6.39 30.28 7.48
CA THR A 502 7.18 31.01 6.48
C THR A 502 6.52 31.07 5.10
N GLY A 503 5.39 30.37 4.92
CA GLY A 503 4.65 30.36 3.66
C GLY A 503 4.11 31.72 3.26
N HIS A 504 3.84 32.62 4.22
CA HIS A 504 3.33 33.96 3.94
C HIS A 504 4.30 34.85 3.14
N LEU A 505 5.60 34.51 3.10
CA LEU A 505 6.58 35.25 2.30
C LEU A 505 6.30 35.13 0.80
N PHE A 506 5.91 33.94 0.35
CA PHE A 506 5.83 33.60 -1.08
C PHE A 506 4.44 33.16 -1.52
N ARG A 507 3.48 33.09 -0.60
CA ARG A 507 2.07 32.83 -0.90
C ARG A 507 1.45 34.09 -1.50
N PRO A 508 0.78 34.00 -2.67
CA PRO A 508 -0.02 35.11 -3.18
C PRO A 508 -1.08 35.56 -2.16
N ARG A 509 -1.33 36.85 -2.09
CA ARG A 509 -2.39 37.44 -1.27
C ARG A 509 -3.64 37.68 -2.11
N MET A 510 -4.81 37.61 -1.49
CA MET A 510 -6.08 37.86 -2.14
C MET A 510 -6.48 39.32 -1.96
N ASN A 511 -6.56 40.07 -3.06
CA ASN A 511 -7.27 41.34 -3.11
C ASN A 511 -8.76 41.05 -3.37
N LYS A 512 -9.57 41.13 -2.30
CA LYS A 512 -11.02 40.86 -2.38
C LYS A 512 -11.80 41.87 -3.21
N ALA A 513 -11.35 43.12 -3.29
CA ALA A 513 -12.06 44.16 -4.02
C ALA A 513 -11.99 43.94 -5.54
N GLU A 514 -10.86 43.43 -6.02
CA GLU A 514 -10.59 43.24 -7.45
C GLU A 514 -10.62 41.77 -7.90
N ASP A 515 -10.97 40.86 -6.98
CA ASP A 515 -10.99 39.41 -7.17
C ASP A 515 -9.69 38.86 -7.81
N THR A 516 -8.56 39.39 -7.34
CA THR A 516 -7.24 39.20 -7.95
C THR A 516 -6.23 38.75 -6.89
N LEU A 517 -5.40 37.76 -7.24
CA LEU A 517 -4.25 37.40 -6.45
C LEU A 517 -3.10 38.38 -6.70
N ILE A 518 -2.33 38.70 -5.66
CA ILE A 518 -1.15 39.55 -5.75
C ILE A 518 0.04 38.76 -5.22
N LEU A 519 1.06 38.55 -6.06
CA LEU A 519 2.35 38.04 -5.63
C LEU A 519 3.39 39.17 -5.68
N SER A 520 3.90 39.57 -4.50
CA SER A 520 5.02 40.51 -4.40
C SER A 520 6.34 39.74 -4.37
N VAL A 521 7.05 39.71 -5.50
CA VAL A 521 8.40 39.15 -5.59
C VAL A 521 9.16 39.81 -6.74
N ALA A 522 10.40 40.21 -6.50
CA ALA A 522 11.24 40.86 -7.51
C ALA A 522 12.18 39.86 -8.22
N GLU A 523 12.69 40.23 -9.38
CA GLU A 523 13.74 39.47 -10.05
C GLU A 523 15.08 39.55 -9.29
N PRO A 524 15.94 38.51 -9.37
CA PRO A 524 15.76 37.25 -10.10
C PRO A 524 14.99 36.16 -9.32
N LEU A 525 14.55 36.46 -8.10
CA LEU A 525 13.87 35.47 -7.24
C LEU A 525 12.54 35.03 -7.85
N ALA A 526 11.81 35.97 -8.47
CA ALA A 526 10.52 35.73 -9.11
C ALA A 526 10.54 34.58 -10.13
N THR A 527 11.63 34.46 -10.91
CA THR A 527 11.81 33.46 -11.98
C THR A 527 12.76 32.32 -11.64
N THR A 528 13.38 32.34 -10.44
CA THR A 528 14.25 31.25 -9.99
C THR A 528 13.45 29.95 -9.81
N LEU A 529 13.91 28.87 -10.44
CA LEU A 529 13.25 27.57 -10.39
C LEU A 529 13.49 26.86 -9.06
N LEU A 530 12.41 26.39 -8.44
CA LEU A 530 12.41 25.58 -7.22
C LEU A 530 11.90 24.16 -7.52
N PRO A 531 12.48 23.11 -6.91
CA PRO A 531 12.05 21.74 -7.11
C PRO A 531 10.81 21.45 -6.26
N MET A 532 9.62 21.70 -6.81
CA MET A 532 8.37 21.59 -6.05
C MET A 532 7.81 20.16 -6.07
N TYR A 533 7.40 19.68 -4.90
CA TYR A 533 6.65 18.43 -4.71
C TYR A 533 5.86 18.45 -3.40
N SER A 534 4.85 17.58 -3.28
CA SER A 534 4.18 17.35 -1.98
C SER A 534 5.00 16.38 -1.14
N ALA A 535 5.44 16.83 0.04
CA ALA A 535 6.14 15.96 0.98
C ALA A 535 5.19 14.93 1.61
N VAL A 536 3.89 15.27 1.76
CA VAL A 536 2.87 14.40 2.35
C VAL A 536 2.52 13.23 1.42
N THR A 537 2.34 13.48 0.12
CA THR A 537 1.94 12.43 -0.83
C THR A 537 3.11 11.84 -1.61
N GLY A 538 4.21 12.58 -1.77
CA GLY A 538 5.31 12.21 -2.65
C GLY A 538 6.53 11.56 -1.99
N THR A 539 6.78 11.80 -0.69
CA THR A 539 7.99 11.27 -0.04
C THR A 539 8.00 9.73 -0.02
N GLY A 540 6.86 9.10 0.28
CA GLY A 540 6.76 7.63 0.25
C GLY A 540 7.08 7.02 -1.12
N ASN A 541 6.60 7.64 -2.21
CA ASN A 541 6.88 7.22 -3.58
C ASN A 541 8.39 7.30 -3.89
N LEU A 542 9.03 8.41 -3.51
CA LEU A 542 10.46 8.62 -3.69
C LEU A 542 11.29 7.62 -2.88
N VAL A 543 10.90 7.34 -1.63
CA VAL A 543 11.58 6.35 -0.79
C VAL A 543 11.45 4.95 -1.38
N GLN A 544 10.27 4.54 -1.86
CA GLN A 544 10.12 3.25 -2.52
C GLN A 544 11.00 3.13 -3.76
N ALA A 545 11.11 4.20 -4.55
CA ALA A 545 12.00 4.24 -5.70
C ALA A 545 13.48 4.13 -5.27
N LEU A 546 13.89 4.86 -4.24
CA LEU A 546 15.25 4.84 -3.71
C LEU A 546 15.65 3.50 -3.07
N LEU A 547 14.69 2.75 -2.52
CA LEU A 547 14.93 1.38 -2.05
C LEU A 547 15.20 0.41 -3.21
N ARG A 548 14.63 0.67 -4.40
CA ARG A 548 14.75 -0.18 -5.59
C ARG A 548 15.87 0.24 -6.54
N ALA A 549 16.28 1.50 -6.51
CA ALA A 549 17.36 2.02 -7.32
C ALA A 549 18.72 1.43 -6.92
N ALA A 550 19.73 1.59 -7.77
CA ALA A 550 21.12 1.36 -7.37
C ALA A 550 21.48 2.26 -6.16
N PRO A 551 22.39 1.82 -5.26
CA PRO A 551 22.86 2.65 -4.17
C PRO A 551 23.76 3.80 -4.64
N GLY A 552 24.09 4.74 -3.75
CA GLY A 552 24.98 5.87 -4.02
C GLY A 552 24.32 7.03 -4.79
N LYS A 553 22.99 7.05 -4.91
CA LYS A 553 22.24 8.11 -5.59
C LYS A 553 21.94 9.25 -4.64
N ARG A 554 22.14 10.49 -5.12
CA ARG A 554 21.63 11.73 -4.53
C ARG A 554 20.49 12.21 -5.41
N VAL A 555 19.27 12.16 -4.91
CA VAL A 555 18.07 12.47 -5.69
C VAL A 555 17.37 13.68 -5.09
N ILE A 556 17.09 14.68 -5.91
CA ILE A 556 16.24 15.81 -5.51
C ILE A 556 14.75 15.39 -5.58
N GLY A 557 14.02 15.61 -4.50
CA GLY A 557 12.58 15.41 -4.44
C GLY A 557 11.88 16.49 -5.26
N VAL A 558 11.59 16.19 -6.52
CA VAL A 558 10.95 17.13 -7.44
C VAL A 558 9.93 16.40 -8.29
N ASN A 559 8.75 17.00 -8.44
CA ASN A 559 7.86 16.64 -9.53
C ASN A 559 7.91 17.68 -10.65
N GLN A 560 7.90 18.96 -10.29
CA GLN A 560 7.98 20.06 -11.24
C GLN A 560 8.98 21.11 -10.76
N TRP A 561 9.84 21.56 -11.66
CA TRP A 561 10.66 22.74 -11.47
C TRP A 561 9.83 23.96 -11.85
N LEU A 562 9.46 24.77 -10.85
CA LEU A 562 8.60 25.94 -11.05
C LEU A 562 9.23 27.15 -10.40
N SER A 563 9.07 28.31 -11.03
CA SER A 563 9.31 29.57 -10.37
C SER A 563 8.16 29.93 -9.43
N LEU A 564 8.36 30.91 -8.54
CA LEU A 564 7.28 31.43 -7.69
C LEU A 564 6.15 32.04 -8.54
N GLN A 565 6.50 32.70 -9.66
CA GLN A 565 5.50 33.19 -10.60
C GLN A 565 4.72 32.06 -11.27
N ASP A 566 5.37 30.99 -11.71
CA ASP A 566 4.69 29.87 -12.37
C ASP A 566 3.74 29.14 -11.42
N PHE A 567 4.16 28.94 -10.16
CA PHE A 567 3.28 28.43 -9.12
C PHE A 567 2.05 29.33 -8.93
N ALA A 568 2.24 30.65 -8.81
CA ALA A 568 1.14 31.58 -8.63
C ALA A 568 0.20 31.63 -9.84
N ARG A 569 0.71 31.48 -11.08
CA ARG A 569 -0.11 31.34 -12.30
C ARG A 569 -0.95 30.07 -12.26
N ILE A 570 -0.36 28.93 -11.88
CA ILE A 570 -1.08 27.66 -11.73
C ILE A 570 -2.18 27.83 -10.69
N LEU A 571 -1.84 28.35 -9.51
CA LEU A 571 -2.80 28.58 -8.44
C LEU A 571 -3.97 29.45 -8.90
N ALA A 572 -3.68 30.63 -9.47
CA ALA A 572 -4.69 31.56 -9.95
C ALA A 572 -5.66 30.92 -10.95
N ARG A 573 -5.13 30.12 -11.89
CA ARG A 573 -5.94 29.36 -12.84
C ARG A 573 -6.82 28.34 -12.15
N GLU A 574 -6.30 27.57 -11.19
CA GLU A 574 -7.06 26.52 -10.51
C GLU A 574 -8.19 27.05 -9.62
N ILE A 575 -8.01 28.24 -9.03
CA ILE A 575 -9.06 28.88 -8.22
C ILE A 575 -9.90 29.89 -9.02
N GLY A 576 -9.68 30.01 -10.33
CA GLY A 576 -10.44 30.90 -11.21
C GLY A 576 -10.26 32.39 -10.93
N LYS A 577 -9.07 32.83 -10.51
CA LYS A 577 -8.73 34.22 -10.19
C LYS A 577 -7.73 34.82 -11.17
N LYS A 578 -7.69 36.14 -11.25
CA LYS A 578 -6.59 36.87 -11.90
C LYS A 578 -5.36 36.86 -10.99
N ILE A 579 -4.19 37.12 -11.56
CA ILE A 579 -2.92 37.25 -10.83
C ILE A 579 -2.19 38.51 -11.29
N GLU A 580 -1.73 39.30 -10.34
CA GLU A 580 -0.84 40.44 -10.52
C GLU A 580 0.51 40.16 -9.86
N PHE A 581 1.59 40.60 -10.51
CA PHE A 581 2.95 40.51 -10.00
C PHE A 581 3.45 41.91 -9.66
N VAL A 582 3.86 42.10 -8.40
CA VAL A 582 4.45 43.34 -7.92
C VAL A 582 5.96 43.14 -7.81
N ASP A 583 6.73 43.94 -8.54
CA ASP A 583 8.19 43.90 -8.57
C ASP A 583 8.80 44.49 -7.29
N ARG A 584 8.65 43.74 -6.20
CA ARG A 584 9.15 44.06 -4.86
C ARG A 584 9.24 42.77 -4.06
N ASN A 585 10.38 42.51 -3.44
CA ASN A 585 10.53 41.36 -2.54
C ASN A 585 9.67 41.51 -1.27
N PRO A 586 9.17 40.39 -0.71
CA PRO A 586 8.51 40.42 0.59
C PRO A 586 9.48 40.89 1.68
N SER A 587 8.95 41.47 2.76
CA SER A 587 9.76 41.67 3.96
C SER A 587 10.15 40.32 4.53
N PHE A 588 11.45 40.12 4.79
CA PHE A 588 11.96 38.93 5.47
C PHE A 588 11.93 39.09 6.99
N ASP A 589 11.18 40.05 7.54
CA ASP A 589 10.95 40.15 8.99
C ASP A 589 10.12 38.94 9.47
N LEU A 590 10.82 37.97 10.06
CA LEU A 590 10.26 36.72 10.54
C LEU A 590 10.25 36.64 12.07
N GLY A 591 10.60 37.75 12.75
CA GLY A 591 10.62 37.86 14.20
C GLY A 591 11.82 37.19 14.90
N ASP A 592 12.77 36.63 14.15
CA ASP A 592 14.01 36.06 14.69
C ASP A 592 15.17 36.24 13.70
N PRO A 593 16.23 37.01 14.04
CA PRO A 593 17.32 37.37 13.11
C PRO A 593 18.05 36.19 12.47
N ASP A 594 18.13 35.03 13.12
CA ASP A 594 18.77 33.86 12.52
C ASP A 594 17.87 33.23 11.43
N VAL A 595 16.55 33.29 11.57
CA VAL A 595 15.61 32.82 10.54
C VAL A 595 15.66 33.75 9.32
N GLU A 596 15.74 35.07 9.54
CA GLU A 596 15.84 36.04 8.45
C GLU A 596 17.10 35.83 7.62
N LYS A 597 18.25 35.66 8.29
CA LYS A 597 19.53 35.35 7.63
C LYS A 597 19.49 34.02 6.90
N ASP A 598 18.94 32.98 7.52
CA ASP A 598 18.85 31.66 6.93
C ASP A 598 18.04 31.70 5.62
N TYR A 599 16.85 32.32 5.62
CA TYR A 599 16.03 32.44 4.42
C TYR A 599 16.64 33.37 3.36
N ALA A 600 17.25 34.49 3.76
CA ALA A 600 17.92 35.39 2.83
C ALA A 600 19.09 34.69 2.12
N ASP A 601 19.96 33.99 2.87
CA ASP A 601 21.06 33.21 2.31
C ASP A 601 20.54 32.03 1.46
N MET A 602 19.46 31.35 1.88
CA MET A 602 18.85 30.27 1.11
C MET A 602 18.36 30.77 -0.25
N MET A 603 17.65 31.90 -0.29
CA MET A 603 17.18 32.49 -1.54
C MET A 603 18.34 32.89 -2.45
N GLY A 604 19.37 33.54 -1.89
CA GLY A 604 20.60 33.86 -2.63
C GLY A 604 21.27 32.61 -3.19
N PHE A 605 21.42 31.56 -2.39
CA PHE A 605 21.97 30.28 -2.82
C PHE A 605 21.14 29.65 -3.94
N CYS A 606 19.81 29.67 -3.85
CA CYS A 606 18.93 29.17 -4.90
C CYS A 606 19.15 29.89 -6.23
N ILE A 607 19.25 31.23 -6.18
CA ILE A 607 19.49 32.06 -7.37
C ILE A 607 20.85 31.71 -8.00
N GLU A 608 21.92 31.63 -7.22
CA GLU A 608 23.27 31.50 -7.76
C GLU A 608 23.70 30.06 -8.05
N PHE A 609 23.34 29.11 -7.18
CA PHE A 609 23.80 27.72 -7.20
C PHE A 609 22.69 26.69 -7.52
N GLY A 610 21.43 27.12 -7.55
CA GLY A 610 20.26 26.24 -7.64
C GLY A 610 19.89 25.66 -6.27
N TYR A 611 18.61 25.39 -6.02
CA TYR A 611 18.13 24.91 -4.72
C TYR A 611 18.86 23.67 -4.22
N ASP A 612 19.14 22.73 -5.13
CA ASP A 612 19.87 21.50 -4.84
C ASP A 612 21.40 21.67 -4.94
N GLY A 613 21.91 22.83 -5.33
CA GLY A 613 23.32 23.04 -5.67
C GLY A 613 23.71 22.47 -7.05
N GLY A 614 22.74 22.06 -7.85
CA GLY A 614 22.93 21.37 -9.13
C GLY A 614 23.62 22.22 -10.20
N LYS A 615 23.80 23.53 -10.00
CA LYS A 615 24.63 24.35 -10.91
C LYS A 615 26.12 24.01 -10.79
N VAL A 616 26.57 23.58 -9.61
CA VAL A 616 27.97 23.20 -9.34
C VAL A 616 28.16 21.70 -9.14
N ASP A 617 27.26 21.03 -8.43
CA ASP A 617 27.33 19.57 -8.20
C ASP A 617 26.43 18.82 -9.20
N LYS A 618 27.05 18.25 -10.24
CA LYS A 618 26.34 17.50 -11.30
C LYS A 618 26.02 16.04 -10.94
N SER A 619 26.34 15.62 -9.72
CA SER A 619 26.06 14.24 -9.27
C SER A 619 24.63 14.04 -8.77
N ILE A 620 23.89 15.13 -8.57
CA ILE A 620 22.49 15.12 -8.15
C ILE A 620 21.63 14.76 -9.35
N VAL A 621 20.73 13.80 -9.16
CA VAL A 621 19.86 13.30 -10.22
C VAL A 621 18.40 13.55 -9.87
N GLN A 622 17.53 13.52 -10.88
CA GLN A 622 16.09 13.68 -10.70
C GLN A 622 15.40 12.31 -10.60
N PRO A 623 14.13 12.25 -10.17
CA PRO A 623 13.41 10.98 -10.07
C PRO A 623 13.37 10.18 -11.39
N ALA A 624 13.30 10.88 -12.53
CA ALA A 624 13.31 10.25 -13.86
C ALA A 624 14.63 9.51 -14.19
N ASP A 625 15.74 9.92 -13.57
CA ASP A 625 17.08 9.38 -13.83
C ASP A 625 17.40 8.14 -12.98
N LEU A 626 16.49 7.74 -12.09
CA LEU A 626 16.71 6.62 -11.16
C LEU A 626 16.67 5.24 -11.83
N GLY A 627 16.20 5.16 -13.08
CA GLY A 627 15.98 3.89 -13.78
C GLY A 627 14.83 3.06 -13.21
N VAL A 628 14.02 3.65 -12.31
CA VAL A 628 12.78 3.07 -11.77
C VAL A 628 11.66 4.10 -11.92
N SER A 629 10.45 3.63 -12.18
CA SER A 629 9.29 4.52 -12.32
C SER A 629 8.96 5.19 -10.99
N VAL A 630 8.82 6.50 -11.01
CA VAL A 630 8.35 7.32 -9.89
C VAL A 630 7.15 8.11 -10.39
N HIS A 631 6.01 7.93 -9.74
CA HIS A 631 4.83 8.74 -10.01
C HIS A 631 4.62 9.69 -8.85
N LEU A 632 4.64 11.00 -9.12
CA LEU A 632 4.34 12.05 -8.16
C LEU A 632 3.16 12.86 -8.66
N GLU A 633 2.33 13.30 -7.72
CA GLU A 633 1.19 14.18 -7.98
C GLU A 633 1.66 15.52 -8.57
N SER A 634 0.98 15.98 -9.63
CA SER A 634 1.25 17.30 -10.22
C SER A 634 0.93 18.43 -9.25
N VAL A 635 1.66 19.55 -9.38
CA VAL A 635 1.38 20.77 -8.59
C VAL A 635 -0.03 21.26 -8.85
N GLU A 636 -0.54 21.09 -10.08
CA GLU A 636 -1.92 21.40 -10.43
C GLU A 636 -2.94 20.53 -9.67
N GLU A 637 -2.78 19.20 -9.70
CA GLU A 637 -3.65 18.28 -8.95
C GLU A 637 -3.58 18.53 -7.45
N TRP A 638 -2.39 18.83 -6.93
CA TRP A 638 -2.21 19.19 -5.54
C TRP A 638 -2.99 20.47 -5.21
N CYS A 639 -2.85 21.54 -6.01
CA CYS A 639 -3.59 22.79 -5.82
C CYS A 639 -5.11 22.57 -5.80
N LYS A 640 -5.66 21.74 -6.68
CA LYS A 640 -7.11 21.43 -6.73
C LYS A 640 -7.67 20.82 -5.44
N LYS A 641 -6.82 20.14 -4.65
CA LYS A 641 -7.23 19.45 -3.42
C LYS A 641 -7.21 20.33 -2.17
N GLN A 642 -6.68 21.54 -2.26
CA GLN A 642 -6.50 22.42 -1.10
C GLN A 642 -7.68 23.38 -0.93
N ASP A 643 -7.96 23.71 0.33
CA ASP A 643 -8.91 24.75 0.70
C ASP A 643 -8.21 26.11 0.71
N TRP A 644 -8.05 26.71 -0.48
CA TRP A 644 -7.33 27.98 -0.65
C TRP A 644 -8.04 29.17 0.02
N GLU A 645 -9.35 29.10 0.23
CA GLU A 645 -10.10 30.17 0.92
C GLU A 645 -9.64 30.34 2.37
N LYS A 646 -9.25 29.26 3.04
CA LYS A 646 -8.70 29.30 4.40
C LYS A 646 -7.24 29.72 4.47
N VAL A 647 -6.53 29.66 3.34
CA VAL A 647 -5.07 29.78 3.30
C VAL A 647 -4.64 31.15 2.78
N LEU A 648 -5.34 31.70 1.79
CA LEU A 648 -4.98 32.98 1.19
C LEU A 648 -5.26 34.12 2.17
N GLN A 649 -4.22 34.88 2.49
CA GLN A 649 -4.36 36.10 3.29
C GLN A 649 -5.13 37.14 2.47
N VAL A 650 -5.98 37.89 3.16
CA VAL A 650 -6.75 38.98 2.56
C VAL A 650 -5.93 40.25 2.75
N ASP A 651 -5.60 40.92 1.65
CA ASP A 651 -4.98 42.26 1.67
C ASP A 651 -5.99 43.35 2.10
#